data_AF-A0A8J5GH90-F1
#
_entry.id   AF-A0A8J5GH90-F1
#
_cell.length_a   1.000
_cell.length_b   1.000
_cell.length_c   1.000
_cell.angle_alpha   90.00
_cell.angle_beta   90.00
_cell.angle_gamma   90.00
#
_symmetry.space_group_name_H-M   'P 1'
#
loop_
_entity.id
_entity.type
_entity.pdbx_description
1 polymer ?
#
loop_
_entity_poly.entity_id
_entity_poly.type
_entity_poly.pdbx_seq_one_letter_code
_entity_poly.pdbx_strand_id
1 'polypeptide(L)'
;MSEGRKADRRKLVLLGTSACFLLLLVVGAVVGSAYQDDHGGDGDGSNLSTHAMRASSKSVTALCSSTDYPQTCETSLSKAVPSDTEDPKVLLKAAVSVVLDGVSRGFEHSRLLQSNDSRVRGAVQDCQEMYEDAKGDINATLRSIIDHGVDKLPARSHDMRTWLSAVVTYQQTCIDGFPEGELKEKMKDAMKSARELTSNALAIIGQASSFLSLINLPSRRRRLLLADHHNRRPLATNNGYPSWFSEDGRRMLKERINLKPTPNVTVAKDGSGDFTNISEALAKMPAKYQGRYVIYIKAGVYEEQVIVTKKMVDVTMYGDGSKKTIVTGSKNFIDGTRTFLTPTFLAAGDRFMAMDMSFRNTAGPEKHQAVALRVASDMSVFLNCRMEGYQDTLYAHAHRQFYRGCVISGTIDFIFGDAAAVFQNCLLVVRRPLPNQQNIVTAQGRADRRETTGFVLQRCRFRADNDLADASQPAIRSYLGRPWKEFSRTVIMESQIDDFVNKDGYMPWEGNFGLSTLYYAEYNNKGPGAATADRVKWPGVHFINREEAVSGGGGMAAAAQKQQRVAEEQEKEDEMQHGPFPIEHLQASGIAAVDVKKLKDAGLCTVESVAYTPRKDLLQIKGISDAKVDKIIEAASKLVPLGFTSASQLHAQRLEIIQITSGSRELDKILEGGIETGSITELYGEFRSGKTQLCHTLCVTCQLPLDQGGGEGKALYIDAEGTFRPQRLLQIADRFGLNGADVLENVAYARAYNTDHQSRLLLEAASMMVEARFALMIVDSATALYRTDFSGRGELSARQMHLAKFLRSLQKLADEFGVAVVITNQVVAQVDGSAIFAGPQIKPIGGNIMAHATTTRLALRKGRAEERICKVISSPCLAEAEARFQISAEGFQTLISATDSSFVAMHPPSFAASSFVAASSFVATHLPKRKLGFFRTKNSSLAASSFVAMHPKQDW
;
A
#
# COMPACT_ATOMS: atom_id res chain seq x y z
N MET A 1 -18.38 -40.35 -32.10
CA MET A 1 -18.68 -39.55 -30.89
C MET A 1 -19.97 -39.99 -30.16
N SER A 2 -20.22 -41.30 -29.99
CA SER A 2 -21.44 -41.80 -29.31
C SER A 2 -21.14 -42.74 -28.12
N GLU A 3 -19.93 -43.30 -28.03
CA GLU A 3 -19.60 -44.26 -26.96
C GLU A 3 -18.97 -43.65 -25.69
N GLY A 4 -18.33 -42.47 -25.78
CA GLY A 4 -17.72 -41.80 -24.61
C GLY A 4 -18.72 -41.27 -23.58
N ARG A 5 -19.94 -40.90 -24.00
CA ARG A 5 -20.97 -40.35 -23.09
C ARG A 5 -21.67 -41.38 -22.21
N LYS A 6 -21.54 -42.68 -22.50
CA LYS A 6 -22.17 -43.74 -21.68
C LYS A 6 -21.29 -44.19 -20.50
N ALA A 7 -19.97 -44.00 -20.57
CA ALA A 7 -19.04 -44.37 -19.51
C ALA A 7 -19.09 -43.41 -18.30
N ASP A 8 -19.16 -42.10 -18.54
CA ASP A 8 -19.21 -41.10 -17.46
C ASP A 8 -20.52 -41.10 -16.68
N ARG A 9 -21.63 -41.47 -17.34
CA ARG A 9 -22.94 -41.55 -16.70
C ARG A 9 -23.05 -42.73 -15.72
N ARG A 10 -22.31 -43.82 -15.94
CA ARG A 10 -22.25 -44.95 -14.99
C ARG A 10 -21.39 -44.64 -13.77
N LYS A 11 -20.29 -43.88 -13.91
CA LYS A 11 -19.47 -43.43 -12.78
C LYS A 11 -20.20 -42.43 -11.88
N LEU A 12 -20.99 -41.52 -12.45
CA LEU A 12 -21.78 -40.55 -11.69
C LEU A 12 -22.91 -41.21 -10.88
N VAL A 13 -23.55 -42.24 -11.43
CA VAL A 13 -24.62 -42.99 -10.74
C VAL A 13 -24.04 -43.88 -9.62
N LEU A 14 -22.86 -44.49 -9.82
CA LEU A 14 -22.17 -45.29 -8.79
C LEU A 14 -21.65 -44.44 -7.61
N LEU A 15 -21.20 -43.21 -7.87
CA LEU A 15 -20.80 -42.27 -6.80
C LEU A 15 -22.01 -41.73 -6.03
N GLY A 16 -23.12 -41.48 -6.71
CA GLY A 16 -24.37 -41.04 -6.08
C GLY A 16 -25.01 -42.11 -5.20
N THR A 17 -24.98 -43.38 -5.60
CA THR A 17 -25.55 -44.47 -4.79
C THR A 17 -24.69 -44.82 -3.58
N SER A 18 -23.36 -44.73 -3.67
CA SER A 18 -22.46 -44.95 -2.54
C SER A 18 -22.59 -43.86 -1.47
N ALA A 19 -22.75 -42.59 -1.87
CA ALA A 19 -23.00 -41.49 -0.93
C ALA A 19 -24.36 -41.60 -0.21
N CYS A 20 -25.41 -42.03 -0.92
CA CYS A 20 -26.73 -42.28 -0.31
C CYS A 20 -26.73 -43.49 0.64
N PHE A 21 -25.96 -44.55 0.34
CA PHE A 21 -25.84 -45.71 1.23
C PHE A 21 -25.06 -45.39 2.51
N LEU A 22 -24.02 -44.56 2.42
CA LEU A 22 -23.28 -44.06 3.58
C LEU A 22 -24.13 -43.14 4.46
N LEU A 23 -24.94 -42.26 3.85
CA LEU A 23 -25.91 -41.41 4.58
C LEU A 23 -27.00 -42.24 5.28
N LEU A 24 -27.50 -43.31 4.66
CA LEU A 24 -28.50 -44.19 5.27
C LEU A 24 -27.92 -45.06 6.40
N LEU A 25 -26.65 -45.47 6.32
CA LEU A 25 -25.97 -46.20 7.41
C LEU A 25 -25.68 -45.29 8.61
N VAL A 26 -25.31 -44.03 8.38
CA VAL A 26 -25.11 -43.05 9.46
C VAL A 26 -26.43 -42.69 10.14
N VAL A 27 -27.53 -42.57 9.40
CA VAL A 27 -28.87 -42.35 9.98
C VAL A 27 -29.37 -43.62 10.69
N GLY A 28 -29.10 -44.81 10.17
CA GLY A 28 -29.45 -46.09 10.80
C GLY A 28 -28.74 -46.34 12.14
N ALA A 29 -27.47 -45.94 12.27
CA ALA A 29 -26.73 -46.05 13.53
C ALA A 29 -27.24 -45.06 14.62
N VAL A 30 -27.73 -43.89 14.20
CA VAL A 30 -28.28 -42.87 15.11
C VAL A 30 -29.70 -43.24 15.58
N VAL A 31 -30.50 -43.92 14.74
CA VAL A 31 -31.87 -44.33 15.10
C VAL A 31 -31.89 -45.69 15.84
N GLY A 32 -30.94 -46.60 15.55
CA GLY A 32 -30.84 -47.90 16.22
C GLY A 32 -30.42 -47.84 17.70
N SER A 33 -29.91 -46.69 18.17
CA SER A 33 -29.53 -46.49 19.59
C SER A 33 -30.68 -45.93 20.45
N ALA A 34 -31.87 -45.74 19.87
CA ALA A 34 -32.99 -45.08 20.55
C ALA A 34 -34.24 -45.97 20.74
N TYR A 35 -34.19 -47.27 20.43
CA TYR A 35 -35.37 -48.14 20.53
C TYR A 35 -35.02 -49.59 20.96
N GLN A 36 -34.80 -49.78 22.26
CA GLN A 36 -34.88 -51.04 23.03
C GLN A 36 -34.42 -50.73 24.47
N ASP A 37 -35.10 -51.03 25.55
CA ASP A 37 -36.46 -51.50 25.83
C ASP A 37 -36.65 -51.19 27.32
N ASP A 38 -37.83 -50.73 27.73
CA ASP A 38 -38.16 -50.43 29.12
C ASP A 38 -39.28 -51.39 29.54
N HIS A 39 -38.96 -52.48 30.25
CA HIS A 39 -39.88 -53.20 31.13
C HIS A 39 -39.13 -54.07 32.14
N GLY A 40 -39.45 -53.85 33.42
CA GLY A 40 -38.71 -54.36 34.58
C GLY A 40 -39.06 -55.77 35.05
N GLY A 41 -38.30 -56.21 36.06
CA GLY A 41 -38.52 -57.42 36.84
C GLY A 41 -37.39 -57.62 37.86
N ASP A 42 -37.76 -57.67 39.14
CA ASP A 42 -36.90 -57.83 40.32
C ASP A 42 -35.98 -59.07 40.28
N GLY A 43 -34.80 -58.94 40.90
CA GLY A 43 -33.88 -60.06 41.17
C GLY A 43 -32.62 -59.64 41.92
N ASP A 44 -32.60 -59.91 43.22
CA ASP A 44 -31.53 -59.71 44.21
C ASP A 44 -30.20 -60.44 43.87
N GLY A 45 -29.05 -59.91 44.34
CA GLY A 45 -27.79 -60.67 44.38
C GLY A 45 -26.46 -59.94 44.07
N SER A 46 -25.90 -59.27 45.07
CA SER A 46 -24.46 -59.18 45.44
C SER A 46 -23.35 -58.65 44.50
N ASN A 47 -22.64 -57.63 45.02
CA ASN A 47 -21.21 -57.26 44.89
C ASN A 47 -20.63 -57.00 43.48
N LEU A 48 -19.95 -55.89 43.17
CA LEU A 48 -18.83 -55.27 43.87
C LEU A 48 -18.54 -53.89 43.22
N SER A 49 -17.97 -52.99 44.01
CA SER A 49 -17.76 -51.56 43.80
C SER A 49 -16.85 -51.11 42.63
N THR A 50 -16.98 -49.81 42.31
CA THR A 50 -16.04 -48.87 41.68
C THR A 50 -15.85 -48.88 40.16
N HIS A 51 -16.67 -48.08 39.45
CA HIS A 51 -16.22 -47.07 38.48
C HIS A 51 -17.40 -46.13 38.14
N ALA A 52 -17.53 -45.03 38.88
CA ALA A 52 -18.48 -43.97 38.54
C ALA A 52 -17.93 -43.14 37.36
N MET A 53 -18.16 -43.58 36.14
CA MET A 53 -18.17 -42.68 34.98
C MET A 53 -19.47 -41.86 35.05
N ARG A 54 -19.37 -40.56 35.38
CA ARG A 54 -20.50 -39.64 35.18
C ARG A 54 -20.75 -39.55 33.67
N ALA A 55 -21.95 -39.96 33.22
CA ALA A 55 -22.38 -39.72 31.85
C ALA A 55 -22.27 -38.22 31.52
N SER A 56 -21.54 -37.85 30.47
CA SER A 56 -21.49 -36.47 29.99
C SER A 56 -22.86 -36.07 29.44
N SER A 57 -23.31 -34.85 29.72
CA SER A 57 -24.58 -34.36 29.18
C SER A 57 -24.52 -34.33 27.64
N LYS A 58 -25.64 -34.62 26.96
CA LYS A 58 -25.73 -34.60 25.48
C LYS A 58 -25.23 -33.28 24.88
N SER A 59 -25.43 -32.18 25.60
CA SER A 59 -25.00 -30.83 25.24
C SER A 59 -23.47 -30.66 25.24
N VAL A 60 -22.75 -31.30 26.17
CA VAL A 60 -21.27 -31.27 26.22
C VAL A 60 -20.67 -32.06 25.06
N THR A 61 -21.18 -33.27 24.80
CA THR A 61 -20.74 -34.08 23.66
C THR A 61 -21.00 -33.38 22.33
N ALA A 62 -22.16 -32.74 22.18
CA ALA A 62 -22.46 -31.93 20.99
C ALA A 62 -21.48 -30.76 20.81
N LEU A 63 -21.16 -30.04 21.88
CA LEU A 63 -20.22 -28.91 21.87
C LEU A 63 -18.78 -29.33 21.52
N CYS A 64 -18.35 -30.49 22.01
CA CYS A 64 -17.00 -31.00 21.81
C CYS A 64 -16.78 -31.72 20.47
N SER A 65 -17.86 -32.17 19.81
CA SER A 65 -17.80 -32.96 18.56
C SER A 65 -17.01 -32.31 17.42
N SER A 66 -16.98 -30.98 17.36
CA SER A 66 -16.37 -30.21 16.28
C SER A 66 -15.02 -29.58 16.65
N THR A 67 -14.50 -29.95 17.83
CA THR A 67 -13.20 -29.52 18.35
C THR A 67 -12.07 -30.43 17.89
N ASP A 68 -10.84 -29.92 17.95
CA ASP A 68 -9.66 -30.67 17.49
C ASP A 68 -9.23 -31.71 18.54
N TYR A 69 -9.64 -31.54 19.81
CA TYR A 69 -9.38 -32.46 20.91
C TYR A 69 -10.66 -32.80 21.70
N PRO A 70 -11.58 -33.63 21.14
CA PRO A 70 -12.88 -33.92 21.75
C PRO A 70 -12.79 -34.56 23.14
N GLN A 71 -11.85 -35.48 23.36
CA GLN A 71 -11.68 -36.17 24.66
C GLN A 71 -11.25 -35.19 25.77
N THR A 72 -10.29 -34.31 25.48
CA THR A 72 -9.84 -33.27 26.41
C THR A 72 -10.96 -32.26 26.68
N CYS A 73 -11.77 -31.93 25.66
CA CYS A 73 -12.95 -31.08 25.79
C CYS A 73 -13.99 -31.68 26.74
N GLU A 74 -14.43 -32.91 26.50
CA GLU A 74 -15.47 -33.57 27.30
C GLU A 74 -15.03 -33.80 28.74
N THR A 75 -13.80 -34.27 28.96
CA THR A 75 -13.24 -34.54 30.29
C THR A 75 -13.15 -33.27 31.13
N SER A 76 -12.87 -32.12 30.50
CA SER A 76 -12.67 -30.86 31.23
C SER A 76 -13.99 -30.13 31.45
N LEU A 77 -14.90 -30.14 30.46
CA LEU A 77 -16.23 -29.52 30.58
C LEU A 77 -17.15 -30.28 31.52
N SER A 78 -17.13 -31.62 31.51
CA SER A 78 -17.93 -32.44 32.44
C SER A 78 -17.59 -32.22 33.92
N LYS A 79 -16.37 -31.73 34.21
CA LYS A 79 -15.95 -31.32 35.56
C LYS A 79 -16.38 -29.89 35.91
N ALA A 80 -16.48 -29.01 34.91
CA ALA A 80 -16.75 -27.59 35.10
C ALA A 80 -18.25 -27.23 35.05
N VAL A 81 -19.10 -28.17 34.61
CA VAL A 81 -20.50 -27.94 34.30
C VAL A 81 -21.39 -28.94 35.08
N PRO A 82 -22.50 -28.51 35.70
CA PRO A 82 -23.48 -29.42 36.31
C PRO A 82 -24.10 -30.37 35.27
N SER A 83 -24.40 -31.61 35.67
CA SER A 83 -24.85 -32.70 34.78
C SER A 83 -26.07 -32.38 33.91
N ASP A 84 -26.94 -31.45 34.35
CA ASP A 84 -28.25 -31.19 33.74
C ASP A 84 -28.40 -29.80 33.09
N THR A 85 -27.32 -29.02 32.92
CA THR A 85 -27.46 -27.68 32.35
C THR A 85 -27.45 -27.69 30.82
N GLU A 86 -28.50 -27.10 30.24
CA GLU A 86 -28.61 -26.83 28.81
C GLU A 86 -28.38 -25.35 28.47
N ASP A 87 -28.04 -24.50 29.46
CA ASP A 87 -27.85 -23.08 29.23
C ASP A 87 -26.58 -22.81 28.39
N PRO A 88 -26.70 -22.31 27.15
CA PRO A 88 -25.57 -22.04 26.28
C PRO A 88 -24.58 -21.04 26.89
N LYS A 89 -25.06 -20.09 27.72
CA LYS A 89 -24.20 -19.11 28.40
C LYS A 89 -23.28 -19.78 29.41
N VAL A 90 -23.82 -20.76 30.16
CA VAL A 90 -23.05 -21.52 31.16
C VAL A 90 -22.03 -22.41 30.47
N LEU A 91 -22.41 -23.09 29.39
CA LEU A 91 -21.51 -23.95 28.62
C LEU A 91 -20.36 -23.17 27.98
N LEU A 92 -20.63 -22.02 27.36
CA LEU A 92 -19.60 -21.17 26.76
C LEU A 92 -18.70 -20.52 27.81
N LYS A 93 -19.26 -20.08 28.94
CA LYS A 93 -18.47 -19.57 30.06
C LYS A 93 -17.55 -20.66 30.61
N ALA A 94 -18.05 -21.88 30.77
CA ALA A 94 -17.25 -23.01 31.24
C ALA A 94 -16.12 -23.35 30.26
N ALA A 95 -16.40 -23.38 28.95
CA ALA A 95 -15.38 -23.63 27.92
C ALA A 95 -14.20 -22.67 28.01
N VAL A 96 -14.45 -21.38 28.23
CA VAL A 96 -13.38 -20.37 28.39
C VAL A 96 -12.76 -20.42 29.81
N SER A 97 -13.54 -20.73 30.84
CA SER A 97 -13.03 -20.81 32.22
C SER A 97 -12.05 -21.98 32.41
N VAL A 98 -12.28 -23.09 31.73
CA VAL A 98 -11.37 -24.24 31.71
C VAL A 98 -10.03 -23.88 31.06
N VAL A 99 -10.01 -22.97 30.06
CA VAL A 99 -8.77 -22.43 29.49
C VAL A 99 -7.96 -21.70 30.56
N LEU A 100 -8.62 -20.88 31.39
CA LEU A 100 -7.93 -20.16 32.48
C LEU A 100 -7.26 -21.11 33.48
N ASP A 101 -7.93 -22.21 33.86
CA ASP A 101 -7.36 -23.23 34.73
C ASP A 101 -6.16 -23.94 34.07
N GLY A 102 -6.33 -24.38 32.82
CA GLY A 102 -5.26 -25.05 32.07
C GLY A 102 -4.03 -24.16 31.89
N VAL A 103 -4.24 -22.90 31.50
CA VAL A 103 -3.19 -21.87 31.36
C VAL A 103 -2.51 -21.63 32.71
N SER A 104 -3.27 -21.48 33.80
CA SER A 104 -2.69 -21.27 35.12
C SER A 104 -1.79 -22.43 35.53
N ARG A 105 -2.25 -23.68 35.38
CA ARG A 105 -1.44 -24.87 35.68
C ARG A 105 -0.19 -24.98 34.78
N GLY A 106 -0.32 -24.71 33.49
CA GLY A 106 0.81 -24.73 32.55
C GLY A 106 1.88 -23.71 32.91
N PHE A 107 1.49 -22.46 33.19
CA PHE A 107 2.42 -21.40 33.57
C PHE A 107 2.98 -21.57 34.99
N GLU A 108 2.22 -22.11 35.95
CA GLU A 108 2.74 -22.43 37.29
C GLU A 108 3.85 -23.47 37.24
N HIS A 109 3.80 -24.43 36.30
CA HIS A 109 4.86 -25.40 36.12
C HIS A 109 6.20 -24.74 35.76
N SER A 110 6.20 -23.61 35.03
CA SER A 110 7.43 -22.85 34.75
C SER A 110 8.15 -22.40 36.04
N ARG A 111 7.40 -22.12 37.12
CA ARG A 111 7.97 -21.72 38.41
C ARG A 111 8.66 -22.89 39.14
N LEU A 112 8.29 -24.12 38.80
CA LEU A 112 8.89 -25.34 39.36
C LEU A 112 10.22 -25.68 38.68
N LEU A 113 10.50 -25.13 37.49
CA LEU A 113 11.74 -25.32 36.73
C LEU A 113 12.86 -24.39 37.22
N GLN A 114 13.14 -24.41 38.52
CA GLN A 114 14.22 -23.62 39.11
C GLN A 114 15.58 -24.12 38.64
N SER A 115 16.43 -23.19 38.18
CA SER A 115 17.78 -23.47 37.71
C SER A 115 18.72 -22.34 38.13
N ASN A 116 20.00 -22.66 38.30
CA ASN A 116 21.04 -21.65 38.56
C ASN A 116 21.38 -20.83 37.30
N ASP A 117 21.04 -21.34 36.12
CA ASP A 117 21.25 -20.65 34.86
C ASP A 117 20.43 -19.36 34.78
N SER A 118 21.13 -18.24 34.57
CA SER A 118 20.55 -16.91 34.38
C SER A 118 19.53 -16.85 33.22
N ARG A 119 19.76 -17.61 32.15
CA ARG A 119 18.86 -17.66 30.98
C ARG A 119 17.56 -18.36 31.31
N VAL A 120 17.62 -19.45 32.07
CA VAL A 120 16.43 -20.20 32.52
C VAL A 120 15.62 -19.37 33.51
N ARG A 121 16.28 -18.73 34.50
CA ARG A 121 15.60 -17.81 35.43
C ARG A 121 14.92 -16.66 34.71
N GLY A 122 15.59 -16.10 33.70
CA GLY A 122 15.00 -15.12 32.82
C GLY A 122 13.77 -15.68 32.10
N ALA A 123 13.87 -16.85 31.46
CA ALA A 123 12.78 -17.45 30.71
C ALA A 123 11.53 -17.66 31.58
N VAL A 124 11.72 -18.08 32.83
CA VAL A 124 10.63 -18.19 33.82
C VAL A 124 10.00 -16.83 34.12
N GLN A 125 10.78 -15.75 34.18
CA GLN A 125 10.25 -14.39 34.37
C GLN A 125 9.44 -13.91 33.15
N ASP A 126 9.93 -14.14 31.93
CA ASP A 126 9.19 -13.77 30.71
C ASP A 126 7.89 -14.59 30.61
N CYS A 127 7.92 -15.87 30.97
CA CYS A 127 6.71 -16.70 31.07
C CYS A 127 5.69 -16.12 32.06
N GLN A 128 6.11 -15.49 33.15
CA GLN A 128 5.19 -14.86 34.10
C GLN A 128 4.53 -13.61 33.50
N GLU A 129 5.25 -12.82 32.71
CA GLU A 129 4.66 -11.70 31.94
C GLU A 129 3.62 -12.23 30.95
N MET A 130 3.96 -13.29 30.20
CA MET A 130 3.06 -13.98 29.28
C MET A 130 1.82 -14.58 29.96
N TYR A 131 1.95 -15.05 31.19
CA TYR A 131 0.82 -15.55 31.97
C TYR A 131 -0.18 -14.45 32.32
N GLU A 132 0.29 -13.30 32.82
CA GLU A 132 -0.58 -12.17 33.16
C GLU A 132 -1.28 -11.61 31.91
N ASP A 133 -0.56 -11.58 30.79
CA ASP A 133 -1.10 -11.18 29.49
C ASP A 133 -2.19 -12.15 29.00
N ALA A 134 -1.94 -13.47 29.06
CA ALA A 134 -2.91 -14.49 28.71
C ALA A 134 -4.16 -14.40 29.60
N LYS A 135 -3.98 -14.21 30.90
CA LYS A 135 -5.08 -14.05 31.86
C LYS A 135 -5.92 -12.81 31.56
N GLY A 136 -5.31 -11.71 31.12
CA GLY A 136 -6.00 -10.51 30.66
C GLY A 136 -6.94 -10.82 29.49
N ASP A 137 -6.43 -11.50 28.47
CA ASP A 137 -7.16 -11.83 27.23
C ASP A 137 -8.27 -12.89 27.46
N ILE A 138 -8.04 -13.86 28.34
CA ILE A 138 -9.06 -14.82 28.77
C ILE A 138 -10.18 -14.12 29.56
N ASN A 139 -9.84 -13.21 30.47
CA ASN A 139 -10.83 -12.44 31.22
C ASN A 139 -11.63 -11.49 30.32
N ALA A 140 -11.01 -10.87 29.31
CA ALA A 140 -11.71 -10.08 28.31
C ALA A 140 -12.73 -10.94 27.53
N THR A 141 -12.33 -12.16 27.15
CA THR A 141 -13.22 -13.14 26.52
C THR A 141 -14.39 -13.51 27.43
N LEU A 142 -14.15 -13.81 28.72
CA LEU A 142 -15.21 -14.11 29.70
C LEU A 142 -16.18 -12.94 29.90
N ARG A 143 -15.68 -11.71 30.05
CA ARG A 143 -16.51 -10.50 30.18
C ARG A 143 -17.39 -10.30 28.96
N SER A 144 -16.84 -10.51 27.75
CA SER A 144 -17.61 -10.41 26.51
C SER A 144 -18.82 -11.36 26.48
N ILE A 145 -18.66 -12.59 27.01
CA ILE A 145 -19.75 -13.57 27.15
C ILE A 145 -20.75 -13.16 28.24
N ILE A 146 -20.27 -12.65 29.38
CA ILE A 146 -21.12 -12.30 30.53
C ILE A 146 -21.98 -11.05 30.24
N ASP A 147 -21.37 -9.98 29.74
CA ASP A 147 -21.94 -8.62 29.70
C ASP A 147 -22.88 -8.38 28.52
N HIS A 148 -22.78 -9.18 27.46
CA HIS A 148 -23.48 -8.90 26.19
C HIS A 148 -24.52 -9.93 25.77
N GLY A 149 -24.63 -11.03 26.53
CA GLY A 149 -25.59 -12.09 26.27
C GLY A 149 -25.24 -12.94 25.05
N VAL A 150 -25.86 -14.10 24.97
CA VAL A 150 -25.57 -15.15 23.99
C VAL A 150 -25.96 -14.73 22.56
N ASP A 151 -27.01 -13.91 22.43
CA ASP A 151 -27.52 -13.42 21.13
C ASP A 151 -26.54 -12.52 20.38
N LYS A 152 -25.60 -11.88 21.08
CA LYS A 152 -24.58 -10.98 20.49
C LYS A 152 -23.25 -11.67 20.22
N LEU A 153 -23.12 -12.96 20.53
CA LEU A 153 -21.89 -13.74 20.32
C LEU A 153 -21.41 -13.76 18.86
N PRO A 154 -22.27 -13.95 17.84
CA PRO A 154 -21.79 -13.99 16.45
C PRO A 154 -21.10 -12.68 16.02
N ALA A 155 -21.57 -11.54 16.54
CA ALA A 155 -21.00 -10.22 16.23
C ALA A 155 -19.67 -9.93 16.95
N ARG A 156 -19.32 -10.72 17.98
CA ARG A 156 -18.12 -10.54 18.82
C ARG A 156 -17.19 -11.75 18.82
N SER A 157 -17.56 -12.81 18.11
CA SER A 157 -16.78 -14.04 17.98
C SER A 157 -15.38 -13.77 17.45
N HIS A 158 -15.23 -12.78 16.57
CA HIS A 158 -13.93 -12.40 16.04
C HIS A 158 -12.99 -11.85 17.14
N ASP A 159 -13.45 -10.90 17.97
CA ASP A 159 -12.63 -10.33 19.05
C ASP A 159 -12.18 -11.41 20.04
N MET A 160 -13.12 -12.28 20.45
CA MET A 160 -12.82 -13.41 21.34
C MET A 160 -11.81 -14.39 20.72
N ARG A 161 -11.93 -14.69 19.43
CA ARG A 161 -10.97 -15.53 18.72
C ARG A 161 -9.61 -14.87 18.60
N THR A 162 -9.55 -13.55 18.42
CA THR A 162 -8.28 -12.80 18.41
C THR A 162 -7.58 -12.89 19.77
N TRP A 163 -8.30 -12.62 20.87
CA TRP A 163 -7.74 -12.73 22.22
C TRP A 163 -7.30 -14.16 22.57
N LEU A 164 -8.09 -15.17 22.21
CA LEU A 164 -7.69 -16.57 22.39
C LEU A 164 -6.52 -16.98 21.48
N SER A 165 -6.38 -16.40 20.28
CA SER A 165 -5.18 -16.62 19.45
C SER A 165 -3.95 -16.05 20.16
N ALA A 166 -4.04 -14.83 20.71
CA ALA A 166 -2.94 -14.25 21.50
C ALA A 166 -2.54 -15.13 22.71
N VAL A 167 -3.50 -15.81 23.35
CA VAL A 167 -3.22 -16.78 24.42
C VAL A 167 -2.34 -17.94 23.91
N VAL A 168 -2.59 -18.45 22.70
CA VAL A 168 -1.73 -19.47 22.07
C VAL A 168 -0.34 -18.90 21.80
N THR A 169 -0.26 -17.67 21.27
CA THR A 169 1.02 -16.97 21.04
C THR A 169 1.84 -16.82 22.33
N TYR A 170 1.22 -16.45 23.46
CA TYR A 170 1.91 -16.31 24.75
C TYR A 170 2.41 -17.66 25.29
N GLN A 171 1.61 -18.72 25.14
CA GLN A 171 2.04 -20.08 25.48
C GLN A 171 3.27 -20.50 24.67
N GLN A 172 3.28 -20.23 23.35
CA GLN A 172 4.45 -20.49 22.49
C GLN A 172 5.66 -19.67 22.91
N THR A 173 5.47 -18.36 23.13
CA THR A 173 6.56 -17.45 23.51
C THR A 173 7.22 -17.90 24.82
N CYS A 174 6.42 -18.38 25.79
CA CYS A 174 6.95 -18.95 27.02
C CYS A 174 7.79 -20.21 26.76
N ILE A 175 7.30 -21.16 25.94
CA ILE A 175 8.04 -22.38 25.59
C ILE A 175 9.35 -22.03 24.85
N ASP A 176 9.30 -21.13 23.88
CA ASP A 176 10.44 -20.71 23.06
C ASP A 176 11.50 -19.93 23.85
N GLY A 177 11.11 -19.34 24.99
CA GLY A 177 12.04 -18.66 25.89
C GLY A 177 13.04 -19.61 26.58
N PHE A 178 12.74 -20.90 26.68
CA PHE A 178 13.64 -21.89 27.26
C PHE A 178 14.69 -22.37 26.24
N PRO A 179 15.94 -22.60 26.68
CA PRO A 179 16.97 -23.15 25.81
C PRO A 179 16.63 -24.56 25.33
N GLU A 180 17.09 -24.93 24.14
CA GLU A 180 16.90 -26.27 23.58
C GLU A 180 17.39 -27.36 24.55
N GLY A 181 16.63 -28.46 24.66
CA GLY A 181 16.92 -29.59 25.54
C GLY A 181 15.76 -29.96 26.46
N GLU A 182 16.08 -30.66 27.55
CA GLU A 182 15.09 -31.28 28.45
C GLU A 182 14.11 -30.28 29.08
N LEU A 183 14.57 -29.06 29.42
CA LEU A 183 13.71 -28.05 30.05
C LEU A 183 12.65 -27.52 29.10
N LYS A 184 12.98 -27.29 27.82
CA LYS A 184 12.03 -26.84 26.81
C LYS A 184 10.99 -27.92 26.52
N GLU A 185 11.38 -29.18 26.43
CA GLU A 185 10.43 -30.29 26.25
C GLU A 185 9.54 -30.48 27.49
N LYS A 186 10.06 -30.38 28.72
CA LYS A 186 9.23 -30.36 29.94
C LYS A 186 8.21 -29.22 29.93
N MET A 187 8.64 -28.02 29.51
CA MET A 187 7.74 -26.86 29.43
C MET A 187 6.64 -27.06 28.37
N LYS A 188 7.00 -27.64 27.23
CA LYS A 188 6.07 -28.00 26.14
C LYS A 188 5.06 -29.05 26.59
N ASP A 189 5.49 -30.06 27.34
CA ASP A 189 4.62 -31.08 27.94
C ASP A 189 3.67 -30.46 28.97
N ALA A 190 4.18 -29.58 29.84
CA ALA A 190 3.36 -28.87 30.82
C ALA A 190 2.31 -27.97 30.17
N MET A 191 2.62 -27.37 29.03
CA MET A 191 1.72 -26.50 28.27
C MET A 191 0.75 -27.26 27.35
N LYS A 192 0.93 -28.58 27.18
CA LYS A 192 0.11 -29.38 26.25
C LYS A 192 -1.38 -29.26 26.53
N SER A 193 -1.80 -29.45 27.78
CA SER A 193 -3.21 -29.36 28.17
C SER A 193 -3.77 -27.94 27.96
N ALA A 194 -3.00 -26.90 28.30
CA ALA A 194 -3.41 -25.51 28.09
C ALA A 194 -3.65 -25.20 26.60
N ARG A 195 -2.76 -25.69 25.72
CA ARG A 195 -2.88 -25.54 24.26
C ARG A 195 -4.11 -26.23 23.71
N GLU A 196 -4.33 -27.50 24.07
CA GLU A 196 -5.50 -28.28 23.64
C GLU A 196 -6.81 -27.60 24.07
N LEU A 197 -6.88 -27.11 25.30
CA LEU A 197 -8.04 -26.40 25.83
C LEU A 197 -8.28 -25.07 25.10
N THR A 198 -7.22 -24.32 24.81
CA THR A 198 -7.31 -23.05 24.07
C THR A 198 -7.78 -23.29 22.63
N SER A 199 -7.27 -24.33 21.97
CA SER A 199 -7.70 -24.77 20.63
C SER A 199 -9.18 -25.16 20.61
N ASN A 200 -9.62 -25.95 21.59
CA ASN A 200 -11.02 -26.32 21.74
C ASN A 200 -11.90 -25.09 21.96
N ALA A 201 -11.49 -24.13 22.79
CA ALA A 201 -12.22 -22.88 22.99
C ALA A 201 -12.31 -22.04 21.70
N LEU A 202 -11.23 -21.97 20.90
CA LEU A 202 -11.23 -21.33 19.58
C LEU A 202 -12.25 -21.99 18.62
N ALA A 203 -12.31 -23.32 18.60
CA ALA A 203 -13.26 -24.08 17.80
C ALA A 203 -14.71 -23.85 18.26
N ILE A 204 -14.97 -23.91 19.56
CA ILE A 204 -16.29 -23.69 20.18
C ILE A 204 -16.80 -22.28 19.88
N ILE A 205 -15.99 -21.24 20.14
CA ILE A 205 -16.38 -19.85 19.89
C ILE A 205 -16.58 -19.59 18.38
N GLY A 206 -15.76 -20.23 17.54
CA GLY A 206 -15.90 -20.15 16.08
C GLY A 206 -17.21 -20.72 15.55
N GLN A 207 -17.86 -21.62 16.30
CA GLN A 207 -19.10 -22.31 15.91
C GLN A 207 -20.29 -21.96 16.79
N ALA A 208 -20.16 -20.94 17.65
CA ALA A 208 -21.20 -20.58 18.61
C ALA A 208 -22.57 -20.32 17.94
N SER A 209 -22.61 -19.75 16.73
CA SER A 209 -23.87 -19.56 15.98
C SER A 209 -24.56 -20.87 15.62
N SER A 210 -23.82 -21.89 15.18
CA SER A 210 -24.33 -23.22 14.84
C SER A 210 -24.81 -23.95 16.11
N PHE A 211 -24.07 -23.81 17.20
CA PHE A 211 -24.43 -24.39 18.49
C PHE A 211 -25.74 -23.81 19.07
N LEU A 212 -25.92 -22.49 18.99
CA LEU A 212 -27.15 -21.84 19.45
C LEU A 212 -28.38 -22.25 18.65
N SER A 213 -28.20 -22.60 17.39
CA SER A 213 -29.28 -23.15 16.57
C SER A 213 -29.69 -24.58 16.96
N LEU A 214 -28.80 -25.33 17.61
CA LEU A 214 -29.02 -26.71 18.04
C LEU A 214 -29.77 -26.81 19.39
N ILE A 215 -29.71 -25.80 20.26
CA ILE A 215 -30.27 -25.83 21.64
C ILE A 215 -31.61 -25.08 21.75
N ASN A 216 -32.57 -25.37 20.86
CA ASN A 216 -34.01 -25.02 20.93
C ASN A 216 -34.44 -23.93 21.97
N LEU A 217 -34.32 -22.65 21.62
CA LEU A 217 -34.99 -21.54 22.33
C LEU A 217 -36.40 -21.29 21.75
N PRO A 218 -37.50 -21.41 22.55
CA PRO A 218 -38.84 -21.10 22.09
C PRO A 218 -39.11 -19.59 22.19
N SER A 219 -39.19 -18.90 21.03
CA SER A 219 -39.97 -17.66 20.75
C SER A 219 -39.25 -16.63 19.87
N ARG A 220 -39.09 -16.94 18.58
CA ARG A 220 -39.64 -16.13 17.46
C ARG A 220 -39.23 -16.77 16.14
N ARG A 221 -40.18 -17.48 15.52
CA ARG A 221 -40.11 -17.85 14.11
C ARG A 221 -40.07 -16.59 13.24
N ARG A 222 -38.88 -16.12 12.89
CA ARG A 222 -38.64 -15.44 11.60
C ARG A 222 -37.64 -16.30 10.83
N ARG A 223 -38.00 -16.64 9.60
CA ARG A 223 -37.20 -17.40 8.64
C ARG A 223 -35.76 -16.86 8.63
N LEU A 224 -34.84 -17.62 9.22
CA LEU A 224 -33.41 -17.34 9.29
C LEU A 224 -32.60 -18.24 8.33
N LEU A 225 -33.25 -18.72 7.26
CA LEU A 225 -32.63 -19.53 6.20
C LEU A 225 -32.15 -18.69 5.00
N LEU A 226 -32.06 -17.36 5.15
CA LEU A 226 -31.48 -16.44 4.16
C LEU A 226 -30.71 -15.26 4.83
N ALA A 227 -30.29 -15.41 6.09
CA ALA A 227 -29.66 -14.33 6.85
C ALA A 227 -28.29 -14.72 7.37
N ASP A 228 -27.33 -14.97 6.47
CA ASP A 228 -25.92 -15.18 6.86
C ASP A 228 -24.90 -14.32 6.10
N HIS A 229 -25.30 -13.11 5.67
CA HIS A 229 -24.33 -12.14 5.14
C HIS A 229 -24.48 -10.68 5.59
N HIS A 230 -25.53 -10.32 6.33
CA HIS A 230 -25.84 -8.89 6.57
C HIS A 230 -25.84 -8.40 8.03
N ASN A 231 -25.65 -9.27 9.03
CA ASN A 231 -25.67 -8.85 10.45
C ASN A 231 -24.36 -9.04 11.22
N ARG A 232 -23.22 -9.18 10.52
CA ARG A 232 -21.93 -8.89 11.15
C ARG A 232 -21.88 -7.37 11.36
N ARG A 233 -21.56 -6.91 12.59
CA ARG A 233 -21.06 -5.54 12.79
C ARG A 233 -20.05 -5.30 11.67
N PRO A 234 -20.22 -4.25 10.83
CA PRO A 234 -19.31 -4.05 9.71
C PRO A 234 -17.89 -4.06 10.26
N LEU A 235 -17.02 -5.00 9.84
CA LEU A 235 -15.62 -4.97 10.28
C LEU A 235 -14.98 -3.64 9.90
N ALA A 236 -15.51 -3.02 8.84
CA ALA A 236 -15.29 -1.65 8.42
C ALA A 236 -16.61 -0.87 8.23
N THR A 237 -16.62 0.43 8.54
CA THR A 237 -17.71 1.37 8.21
C THR A 237 -17.93 1.51 6.69
N ASN A 238 -18.99 2.20 6.28
CA ASN A 238 -19.32 2.41 4.85
C ASN A 238 -18.17 3.02 4.03
N ASN A 239 -17.13 3.55 4.67
CA ASN A 239 -15.96 4.18 4.05
C ASN A 239 -14.70 3.29 4.12
N GLY A 240 -14.85 1.96 4.24
CA GLY A 240 -13.72 1.02 4.24
C GLY A 240 -12.86 0.96 5.51
N TYR A 241 -13.04 1.81 6.53
CA TYR A 241 -12.21 1.75 7.75
C TYR A 241 -12.76 0.88 8.87
N PRO A 242 -11.92 0.21 9.69
CA PRO A 242 -12.39 -0.64 10.75
C PRO A 242 -13.44 0.01 11.67
N SER A 243 -14.51 -0.69 12.04
CA SER A 243 -15.64 -0.07 12.78
C SER A 243 -15.30 0.37 14.20
N TRP A 244 -14.21 -0.15 14.76
CA TRP A 244 -13.66 0.29 16.04
C TRP A 244 -12.85 1.60 15.93
N PHE A 245 -12.58 2.07 14.72
CA PHE A 245 -11.84 3.29 14.46
C PHE A 245 -12.76 4.51 14.59
N SER A 246 -12.37 5.55 15.34
CA SER A 246 -13.14 6.80 15.45
C SER A 246 -13.13 7.57 14.13
N GLU A 247 -14.10 8.47 13.89
CA GLU A 247 -14.11 9.30 12.68
C GLU A 247 -12.83 10.12 12.51
N ASP A 248 -12.24 10.61 13.62
CA ASP A 248 -10.98 11.34 13.60
C ASP A 248 -9.80 10.46 13.21
N GLY A 249 -9.75 9.21 13.71
CA GLY A 249 -8.78 8.24 13.24
C GLY A 249 -8.93 8.01 11.74
N ARG A 250 -10.16 7.83 11.25
CA ARG A 250 -10.44 7.57 9.81
C ARG A 250 -9.92 8.69 8.92
N ARG A 251 -10.04 9.94 9.36
CA ARG A 251 -9.49 11.12 8.66
C ARG A 251 -7.96 11.07 8.58
N MET A 252 -7.27 10.55 9.61
CA MET A 252 -5.81 10.35 9.59
C MET A 252 -5.37 9.21 8.65
N LEU A 253 -6.25 8.24 8.38
CA LEU A 253 -6.01 7.17 7.39
C LEU A 253 -6.44 7.55 5.96
N LYS A 254 -7.06 8.70 5.72
CA LYS A 254 -7.21 9.22 4.36
C LYS A 254 -5.86 9.81 3.95
N GLU A 255 -5.28 9.31 2.85
CA GLU A 255 -4.02 9.87 2.34
C GLU A 255 -4.17 11.39 2.13
N ARG A 256 -3.10 12.12 2.49
CA ARG A 256 -2.90 13.58 2.39
C ARG A 256 -3.64 14.50 3.36
N ILE A 257 -3.83 14.11 4.62
CA ILE A 257 -4.01 15.15 5.64
C ILE A 257 -2.87 15.06 6.65
N ASN A 258 -2.02 16.10 6.67
CA ASN A 258 -1.14 16.46 7.78
C ASN A 258 -1.97 16.86 9.02
N LEU A 259 -3.05 16.14 9.33
CA LEU A 259 -3.82 16.25 10.57
C LEU A 259 -3.00 15.61 11.68
N LYS A 260 -1.90 16.26 12.06
CA LYS A 260 -1.22 15.98 13.31
C LYS A 260 -2.19 16.34 14.43
N PRO A 261 -2.62 15.37 15.26
CA PRO A 261 -3.55 15.68 16.34
C PRO A 261 -2.92 16.67 17.32
N THR A 262 -3.74 17.50 17.95
CA THR A 262 -3.28 18.39 19.02
C THR A 262 -2.60 17.57 20.11
N PRO A 263 -1.32 17.83 20.43
CA PRO A 263 -0.60 17.06 21.42
C PRO A 263 -1.06 17.40 22.84
N ASN A 264 -1.13 16.38 23.70
CA ASN A 264 -1.26 16.56 25.13
C ASN A 264 0.08 16.98 25.75
N VAL A 265 1.17 16.40 25.25
CA VAL A 265 2.54 16.69 25.68
C VAL A 265 3.48 16.66 24.47
N THR A 266 4.52 17.48 24.54
CA THR A 266 5.58 17.56 23.53
C THR A 266 6.90 17.09 24.13
N VAL A 267 7.55 16.16 23.45
CA VAL A 267 8.90 15.70 23.75
C VAL A 267 9.86 16.37 22.78
N ALA A 268 10.87 17.06 23.30
CA ALA A 268 11.90 17.68 22.49
C ALA A 268 13.27 17.54 23.16
N LYS A 269 14.18 16.82 22.48
CA LYS A 269 15.54 16.57 23.00
C LYS A 269 16.34 17.85 23.28
N ASP A 270 16.02 18.94 22.58
CA ASP A 270 16.66 20.26 22.73
C ASP A 270 16.13 21.07 23.94
N GLY A 271 15.17 20.52 24.70
CA GLY A 271 14.54 21.20 25.84
C GLY A 271 13.42 22.18 25.48
N SER A 272 13.03 22.27 24.20
CA SER A 272 11.94 23.15 23.73
C SER A 272 10.53 22.57 23.90
N GLY A 273 10.40 21.43 24.59
CA GLY A 273 9.14 20.72 24.85
C GLY A 273 8.93 20.49 26.35
N ASP A 274 7.83 19.83 26.70
CA ASP A 274 7.49 19.50 28.10
C ASP A 274 8.46 18.47 28.71
N PHE A 275 9.03 17.60 27.89
CA PHE A 275 9.97 16.55 28.28
C PHE A 275 11.14 16.46 27.30
N THR A 276 12.29 15.94 27.77
CA THR A 276 13.48 15.74 26.92
C THR A 276 13.58 14.33 26.34
N ASN A 277 12.87 13.38 26.93
CA ASN A 277 12.87 11.95 26.62
C ASN A 277 11.43 11.38 26.69
N ILE A 278 11.17 10.36 25.87
CA ILE A 278 9.84 9.79 25.65
C ILE A 278 9.38 9.00 26.88
N SER A 279 10.30 8.30 27.54
CA SER A 279 10.00 7.51 28.74
C SER A 279 9.54 8.39 29.91
N GLU A 280 10.05 9.61 30.04
CA GLU A 280 9.59 10.57 31.07
C GLU A 280 8.16 11.04 30.78
N ALA A 281 7.86 11.35 29.52
CA ALA A 281 6.51 11.72 29.09
C ALA A 281 5.49 10.61 29.39
N LEU A 282 5.87 9.35 29.11
CA LEU A 282 5.04 8.19 29.44
C LEU A 282 4.88 8.01 30.95
N ALA A 283 5.93 8.20 31.74
CA ALA A 283 5.87 8.08 33.20
C ALA A 283 4.96 9.15 33.85
N LYS A 284 4.79 10.31 33.21
CA LYS A 284 3.91 11.39 33.66
C LYS A 284 2.47 11.30 33.13
N MET A 285 2.19 10.33 32.25
CA MET A 285 0.83 10.12 31.75
C MET A 285 -0.12 9.79 32.92
N PRO A 286 -1.32 10.40 32.98
CA PRO A 286 -2.27 10.11 34.04
C PRO A 286 -2.73 8.64 33.98
N ALA A 287 -2.86 8.00 35.15
CA ALA A 287 -3.27 6.60 35.26
C ALA A 287 -4.65 6.29 34.65
N LYS A 288 -5.50 7.32 34.52
CA LYS A 288 -6.76 7.27 33.79
C LYS A 288 -6.86 8.51 32.91
N TYR A 289 -7.09 8.32 31.63
CA TYR A 289 -7.32 9.40 30.67
C TYR A 289 -8.57 9.06 29.86
N GLN A 290 -9.45 10.04 29.63
CA GLN A 290 -10.61 9.86 28.77
C GLN A 290 -10.26 10.33 27.36
N GLY A 291 -10.34 9.42 26.38
CA GLY A 291 -9.97 9.69 24.99
C GLY A 291 -8.53 9.26 24.68
N ARG A 292 -7.99 9.81 23.58
CA ARG A 292 -6.68 9.45 23.04
C ARG A 292 -5.60 10.38 23.57
N TYR A 293 -4.56 9.83 24.19
CA TYR A 293 -3.45 10.60 24.73
C TYR A 293 -2.37 10.77 23.66
N VAL A 294 -2.10 12.02 23.28
CA VAL A 294 -1.26 12.35 22.13
C VAL A 294 0.09 12.91 22.58
N ILE A 295 1.16 12.26 22.15
CA ILE A 295 2.55 12.66 22.43
C ILE A 295 3.19 13.09 21.11
N TYR A 296 3.51 14.38 20.99
CA TYR A 296 4.29 14.88 19.87
C TYR A 296 5.78 14.75 20.19
N ILE A 297 6.56 14.16 19.29
CA ILE A 297 8.00 13.96 19.47
C ILE A 297 8.71 14.76 18.38
N LYS A 298 9.44 15.81 18.75
CA LYS A 298 10.18 16.63 17.80
C LYS A 298 11.36 15.87 17.19
N ALA A 299 11.83 16.34 16.04
CA ALA A 299 13.01 15.83 15.37
C ALA A 299 14.20 15.67 16.33
N GLY A 300 14.87 14.51 16.25
CA GLY A 300 15.93 14.14 17.16
C GLY A 300 16.17 12.63 17.18
N VAL A 301 17.35 12.24 17.69
CA VAL A 301 17.70 10.84 17.94
C VAL A 301 17.60 10.58 19.44
N TYR A 302 16.59 9.82 19.84
CA TYR A 302 16.27 9.46 21.23
C TYR A 302 16.85 8.08 21.52
N GLU A 303 17.98 8.07 22.24
CA GLU A 303 18.65 6.83 22.65
C GLU A 303 18.09 6.35 23.98
N GLU A 304 17.02 5.57 23.90
CA GLU A 304 16.30 5.05 25.06
C GLU A 304 15.50 3.79 24.68
N GLN A 305 15.20 2.95 25.67
CA GLN A 305 14.24 1.87 25.50
C GLN A 305 12.86 2.35 25.95
N VAL A 306 11.94 2.47 25.00
CA VAL A 306 10.58 2.98 25.27
C VAL A 306 9.61 1.83 25.44
N ILE A 307 8.85 1.83 26.54
CA ILE A 307 7.88 0.78 26.87
C ILE A 307 6.51 1.41 27.11
N VAL A 308 5.59 1.23 26.16
CA VAL A 308 4.17 1.54 26.32
C VAL A 308 3.46 0.32 26.91
N THR A 309 3.22 0.35 28.22
CA THR A 309 2.65 -0.80 28.96
C THR A 309 1.17 -1.03 28.64
N LYS A 310 0.62 -2.21 28.96
CA LYS A 310 -0.82 -2.51 28.82
C LYS A 310 -1.77 -1.56 29.56
N LYS A 311 -1.27 -0.81 30.56
CA LYS A 311 -2.05 0.20 31.28
C LYS A 311 -2.25 1.49 30.45
N MET A 312 -1.42 1.70 29.44
CA MET A 312 -1.38 2.89 28.61
C MET A 312 -2.19 2.68 27.33
N VAL A 313 -3.51 2.66 27.45
CA VAL A 313 -4.43 2.47 26.32
C VAL A 313 -4.65 3.78 25.55
N ASP A 314 -4.94 3.68 24.26
CA ASP A 314 -5.24 4.83 23.39
C ASP A 314 -4.13 5.89 23.30
N VAL A 315 -2.87 5.47 23.31
CA VAL A 315 -1.72 6.37 23.13
C VAL A 315 -1.44 6.57 21.64
N THR A 316 -1.21 7.81 21.23
CA THR A 316 -0.74 8.18 19.89
C THR A 316 0.57 8.94 19.98
N MET A 317 1.57 8.51 19.23
CA MET A 317 2.83 9.20 19.08
C MET A 317 2.99 9.66 17.64
N TYR A 318 3.45 10.89 17.42
CA TYR A 318 3.85 11.32 16.08
C TYR A 318 5.12 12.15 16.08
N GLY A 319 5.88 12.01 14.99
CA GLY A 319 7.14 12.71 14.78
C GLY A 319 7.07 13.89 13.82
N ASP A 320 8.21 14.55 13.62
CA ASP A 320 8.44 15.54 12.55
C ASP A 320 8.73 14.93 11.17
N GLY A 321 8.69 13.61 11.08
CA GLY A 321 9.02 12.88 9.86
C GLY A 321 9.83 11.64 10.17
N SER A 322 9.56 10.58 9.42
CA SER A 322 10.10 9.25 9.68
C SER A 322 11.63 9.23 9.65
N LYS A 323 12.29 10.06 8.84
CA LYS A 323 13.76 10.19 8.81
C LYS A 323 14.35 11.16 9.85
N LYS A 324 13.52 11.91 10.58
CA LYS A 324 13.95 13.00 11.49
C LYS A 324 13.77 12.63 12.97
N THR A 325 12.68 11.94 13.30
CA THR A 325 12.36 11.55 14.68
C THR A 325 12.67 10.08 14.85
N ILE A 326 13.74 9.75 15.57
CA ILE A 326 14.31 8.39 15.62
C ILE A 326 14.44 7.96 17.06
N VAL A 327 13.78 6.88 17.45
CA VAL A 327 14.03 6.16 18.70
C VAL A 327 15.05 5.06 18.40
N THR A 328 16.15 5.02 19.14
CA THR A 328 17.29 4.14 18.85
C THR A 328 17.77 3.37 20.08
N GLY A 329 18.21 2.13 19.87
CA GLY A 329 18.80 1.26 20.89
C GLY A 329 19.68 0.18 20.25
N SER A 330 20.36 -0.62 21.07
CA SER A 330 21.36 -1.61 20.59
C SER A 330 21.35 -2.94 21.35
N LYS A 331 20.32 -3.18 22.17
CA LYS A 331 20.18 -4.46 22.89
C LYS A 331 20.03 -5.61 21.89
N ASN A 332 20.67 -6.74 22.20
CA ASN A 332 20.78 -7.87 21.29
C ASN A 332 21.02 -9.20 22.03
N PHE A 333 20.83 -10.30 21.31
CA PHE A 333 20.97 -11.65 21.84
C PHE A 333 22.40 -12.03 22.24
N ILE A 334 23.40 -11.70 21.40
CA ILE A 334 24.80 -12.09 21.63
C ILE A 334 25.35 -11.52 22.93
N ASP A 335 25.02 -10.27 23.25
CA ASP A 335 25.48 -9.60 24.47
C ASP A 335 24.69 -10.02 25.72
N GLY A 336 23.88 -11.08 25.63
CA GLY A 336 23.21 -11.72 26.76
C GLY A 336 21.78 -11.27 27.03
N THR A 337 21.22 -10.37 26.20
CA THR A 337 19.81 -9.96 26.32
C THR A 337 18.93 -10.87 25.47
N ARG A 338 18.04 -11.64 26.10
CA ARG A 338 17.11 -12.53 25.39
C ARG A 338 16.27 -11.73 24.38
N THR A 339 16.01 -12.29 23.20
CA THR A 339 15.34 -11.59 22.07
C THR A 339 14.06 -10.89 22.48
N PHE A 340 13.26 -11.49 23.37
CA PHE A 340 12.03 -10.89 23.88
C PHE A 340 12.26 -9.51 24.55
N LEU A 341 13.43 -9.29 25.16
CA LEU A 341 13.81 -8.08 25.90
C LEU A 341 14.76 -7.13 25.14
N THR A 342 15.14 -7.48 23.90
CA THR A 342 15.92 -6.59 23.01
C THR A 342 15.16 -5.43 22.35
N PRO A 343 13.81 -5.35 22.32
CA PRO A 343 13.13 -4.27 21.60
C PRO A 343 13.59 -2.88 22.02
N THR A 344 13.95 -2.04 21.04
CA THR A 344 14.17 -0.60 21.28
C THR A 344 12.86 0.08 21.66
N PHE A 345 11.76 -0.31 21.03
CA PHE A 345 10.42 0.17 21.35
C PHE A 345 9.46 -1.01 21.55
N LEU A 346 8.68 -0.97 22.63
CA LEU A 346 7.62 -1.92 22.94
C LEU A 346 6.26 -1.20 22.98
N ALA A 347 5.36 -1.57 22.07
CA ALA A 347 3.95 -1.17 22.08
C ALA A 347 3.07 -2.31 22.61
N ALA A 348 2.72 -2.29 23.90
CA ALA A 348 1.83 -3.27 24.53
C ALA A 348 0.44 -2.70 24.88
N GLY A 349 0.29 -1.38 25.03
CA GLY A 349 -1.00 -0.74 25.32
C GLY A 349 -1.95 -0.72 24.12
N ASP A 350 -3.16 -1.24 24.30
CA ASP A 350 -4.15 -1.38 23.21
C ASP A 350 -4.49 -0.06 22.51
N ARG A 351 -4.79 -0.16 21.21
CA ARG A 351 -5.12 0.94 20.29
C ARG A 351 -3.98 1.96 20.13
N PHE A 352 -2.73 1.52 20.36
CA PHE A 352 -1.53 2.32 20.13
C PHE A 352 -1.42 2.78 18.67
N MET A 353 -0.98 4.01 18.46
CA MET A 353 -0.73 4.55 17.13
C MET A 353 0.61 5.27 17.07
N ALA A 354 1.38 5.03 16.01
CA ALA A 354 2.61 5.76 15.71
C ALA A 354 2.55 6.35 14.29
N MET A 355 3.04 7.58 14.13
CA MET A 355 3.08 8.29 12.86
C MET A 355 4.41 9.00 12.65
N ASP A 356 4.93 9.02 11.42
CA ASP A 356 6.04 9.89 11.02
C ASP A 356 7.30 9.80 11.92
N MET A 357 7.64 8.60 12.39
CA MET A 357 8.80 8.36 13.25
C MET A 357 9.51 7.04 12.94
N SER A 358 10.73 6.87 13.44
CA SER A 358 11.56 5.67 13.26
C SER A 358 11.81 4.94 14.56
N PHE A 359 11.84 3.61 14.49
CA PHE A 359 12.33 2.69 15.50
C PHE A 359 13.55 1.98 14.95
N ARG A 360 14.71 2.14 15.60
CA ARG A 360 15.99 1.65 15.08
C ARG A 360 16.71 0.82 16.13
N ASN A 361 17.11 -0.39 15.77
CA ASN A 361 18.08 -1.16 16.53
C ASN A 361 19.43 -1.18 15.80
N THR A 362 20.46 -0.63 16.41
CA THR A 362 21.80 -0.45 15.83
C THR A 362 22.79 -1.55 16.19
N ALA A 363 22.34 -2.68 16.77
CA ALA A 363 23.23 -3.75 17.22
C ALA A 363 24.12 -4.34 16.12
N GLY A 364 23.66 -4.34 14.86
CA GLY A 364 24.42 -4.90 13.73
C GLY A 364 24.11 -6.39 13.47
N PRO A 365 24.49 -6.91 12.28
CA PRO A 365 24.22 -8.29 11.90
C PRO A 365 25.07 -9.31 12.68
N GLU A 366 26.25 -8.93 13.17
CA GLU A 366 27.13 -9.73 14.03
C GLU A 366 26.53 -10.01 15.42
N LYS A 367 25.53 -9.24 15.81
CA LYS A 367 24.83 -9.38 17.09
C LYS A 367 23.56 -10.24 17.01
N HIS A 368 23.28 -10.80 15.84
CA HIS A 368 22.11 -11.67 15.58
C HIS A 368 20.80 -10.98 15.98
N GLN A 369 19.92 -11.65 16.74
CA GLN A 369 18.56 -11.17 17.03
C GLN A 369 18.57 -9.84 17.80
N ALA A 370 18.00 -8.80 17.20
CA ALA A 370 17.95 -7.46 17.77
C ALA A 370 16.69 -6.71 17.30
N VAL A 371 15.70 -6.60 18.18
CA VAL A 371 14.38 -6.06 17.82
C VAL A 371 14.39 -4.52 17.84
N ALA A 372 13.92 -3.90 16.76
CA ALA A 372 13.69 -2.46 16.71
C ALA A 372 12.33 -2.11 17.31
N LEU A 373 11.29 -2.85 16.92
CA LEU A 373 9.92 -2.64 17.38
C LEU A 373 9.26 -3.98 17.72
N ARG A 374 8.75 -4.12 18.96
CA ARG A 374 7.86 -5.21 19.37
C ARG A 374 6.46 -4.68 19.59
N VAL A 375 5.47 -5.33 18.98
CA VAL A 375 4.07 -4.93 19.08
C VAL A 375 3.23 -6.07 19.62
N ALA A 376 2.66 -5.85 20.80
CA ALA A 376 1.70 -6.73 21.47
C ALA A 376 0.36 -6.01 21.76
N SER A 377 0.19 -4.78 21.26
CA SER A 377 -1.05 -4.01 21.34
C SER A 377 -2.09 -4.55 20.36
N ASP A 378 -3.31 -4.80 20.83
CA ASP A 378 -4.46 -5.00 19.95
C ASP A 378 -4.86 -3.70 19.27
N MET A 379 -5.36 -3.79 18.03
CA MET A 379 -5.81 -2.65 17.24
C MET A 379 -4.73 -1.56 17.04
N SER A 380 -3.45 -1.95 16.89
CA SER A 380 -2.34 -1.01 16.72
C SER A 380 -2.16 -0.55 15.27
N VAL A 381 -1.71 0.70 15.09
CA VAL A 381 -1.57 1.34 13.77
C VAL A 381 -0.23 2.07 13.64
N PHE A 382 0.47 1.85 12.53
CA PHE A 382 1.73 2.51 12.19
C PHE A 382 1.62 3.14 10.80
N LEU A 383 1.79 4.46 10.71
CA LEU A 383 1.68 5.21 9.46
C LEU A 383 2.99 5.93 9.14
N ASN A 384 3.51 5.75 7.93
CA ASN A 384 4.77 6.36 7.50
C ASN A 384 5.90 6.20 8.54
N CYS A 385 5.97 5.05 9.20
CA CYS A 385 7.01 4.77 10.20
C CYS A 385 8.18 4.03 9.55
N ARG A 386 9.34 4.02 10.21
CA ARG A 386 10.45 3.14 9.83
C ARG A 386 10.80 2.16 10.94
N MET A 387 11.11 0.94 10.56
CA MET A 387 11.62 -0.11 11.43
C MET A 387 12.96 -0.55 10.83
N GLU A 388 14.05 -0.19 11.49
CA GLU A 388 15.40 -0.37 10.96
C GLU A 388 16.22 -1.28 11.87
N GLY A 389 16.69 -2.40 11.32
CA GLY A 389 17.52 -3.37 12.02
C GLY A 389 18.21 -4.33 11.06
N TYR A 390 18.54 -5.51 11.57
CA TYR A 390 19.11 -6.63 10.81
C TYR A 390 18.27 -7.88 11.05
N GLN A 391 18.73 -8.82 11.87
CA GLN A 391 17.96 -10.01 12.23
C GLN A 391 16.88 -9.66 13.27
N ASP A 392 15.65 -10.13 13.04
CA ASP A 392 14.50 -9.96 13.93
C ASP A 392 14.09 -8.49 14.15
N THR A 393 14.03 -7.69 13.07
CA THR A 393 13.79 -6.23 13.16
C THR A 393 12.42 -5.85 13.73
N LEU A 394 11.33 -6.36 13.14
CA LEU A 394 9.96 -6.11 13.56
C LEU A 394 9.35 -7.38 14.15
N TYR A 395 9.12 -7.35 15.45
CA TYR A 395 8.42 -8.41 16.16
C TYR A 395 6.92 -8.08 16.26
N ALA A 396 6.16 -8.49 15.24
CA ALA A 396 4.71 -8.45 15.21
C ALA A 396 4.16 -9.58 16.10
N HIS A 397 4.26 -9.39 17.41
CA HIS A 397 4.13 -10.46 18.42
C HIS A 397 2.73 -11.07 18.45
N ALA A 398 1.69 -10.29 18.78
CA ALA A 398 0.32 -10.78 18.94
C ALA A 398 -0.75 -9.72 18.54
N HIS A 399 -2.01 -10.15 18.45
CA HIS A 399 -3.20 -9.32 18.16
C HIS A 399 -3.25 -8.68 16.77
N ARG A 400 -4.17 -7.72 16.56
CA ARG A 400 -4.43 -7.05 15.28
C ARG A 400 -3.53 -5.83 15.11
N GLN A 401 -2.83 -5.77 13.98
CA GLN A 401 -1.85 -4.73 13.69
C GLN A 401 -1.98 -4.25 12.24
N PHE A 402 -1.83 -2.94 12.01
CA PHE A 402 -1.89 -2.35 10.67
C PHE A 402 -0.71 -1.42 10.42
N TYR A 403 0.04 -1.71 9.36
CA TYR A 403 1.22 -0.95 8.93
C TYR A 403 0.95 -0.38 7.54
N ARG A 404 0.96 0.94 7.37
CA ARG A 404 0.75 1.59 6.06
C ARG A 404 1.86 2.57 5.71
N GLY A 405 2.37 2.49 4.49
CA GLY A 405 3.40 3.42 4.01
C GLY A 405 4.70 3.34 4.80
N CYS A 406 4.94 2.24 5.53
CA CYS A 406 6.10 2.09 6.39
C CYS A 406 7.31 1.59 5.60
N VAL A 407 8.52 1.87 6.11
CA VAL A 407 9.77 1.28 5.61
C VAL A 407 10.27 0.28 6.64
N ILE A 408 10.42 -0.99 6.25
CA ILE A 408 10.92 -2.04 7.13
C ILE A 408 12.18 -2.61 6.50
N SER A 409 13.31 -2.55 7.22
CA SER A 409 14.60 -2.99 6.70
C SER A 409 15.29 -3.99 7.61
N GLY A 410 15.79 -5.09 7.06
CA GLY A 410 16.54 -6.10 7.81
C GLY A 410 17.12 -7.21 6.92
N THR A 411 17.61 -8.28 7.55
CA THR A 411 18.31 -9.39 6.88
C THR A 411 17.56 -10.72 7.03
N ILE A 412 17.57 -11.29 8.23
CA ILE A 412 17.00 -12.61 8.56
C ILE A 412 15.75 -12.41 9.40
N ASP A 413 14.65 -13.07 9.01
CA ASP A 413 13.37 -13.09 9.73
C ASP A 413 12.91 -11.69 10.17
N PHE A 414 13.18 -10.66 9.36
CA PHE A 414 13.11 -9.30 9.85
C PHE A 414 11.67 -8.79 10.06
N ILE A 415 10.67 -9.52 9.58
CA ILE A 415 9.27 -9.45 10.01
C ILE A 415 8.87 -10.81 10.57
N PHE A 416 8.69 -10.92 11.88
CA PHE A 416 8.40 -12.19 12.53
C PHE A 416 7.37 -12.04 13.66
N GLY A 417 6.79 -13.16 14.08
CA GLY A 417 5.79 -13.22 15.13
C GLY A 417 4.48 -13.85 14.66
N ASP A 418 3.45 -13.72 15.49
CA ASP A 418 2.16 -14.40 15.31
C ASP A 418 0.97 -13.43 15.39
N ALA A 419 1.20 -12.15 15.08
CA ALA A 419 0.10 -11.20 14.95
C ALA A 419 -0.80 -11.49 13.74
N ALA A 420 -2.03 -10.98 13.82
CA ALA A 420 -2.86 -10.73 12.66
C ALA A 420 -2.45 -9.36 12.08
N ALA A 421 -1.46 -9.34 11.19
CA ALA A 421 -0.84 -8.10 10.70
C ALA A 421 -1.04 -7.89 9.19
N VAL A 422 -1.40 -6.66 8.82
CA VAL A 422 -1.47 -6.23 7.42
C VAL A 422 -0.43 -5.14 7.18
N PHE A 423 0.38 -5.33 6.14
CA PHE A 423 1.37 -4.40 5.63
C PHE A 423 0.88 -3.92 4.27
N GLN A 424 0.55 -2.63 4.17
CA GLN A 424 -0.03 -2.05 2.96
C GLN A 424 0.82 -0.88 2.46
N ASN A 425 1.13 -0.87 1.16
CA ASN A 425 1.95 0.19 0.55
C ASN A 425 3.32 0.36 1.27
N CYS A 426 3.86 -0.70 1.87
CA CYS A 426 5.13 -0.64 2.59
C CYS A 426 6.32 -0.89 1.65
N LEU A 427 7.46 -0.29 1.98
CA LEU A 427 8.75 -0.58 1.35
C LEU A 427 9.53 -1.54 2.25
N LEU A 428 9.81 -2.73 1.74
CA LEU A 428 10.58 -3.78 2.42
C LEU A 428 11.99 -3.77 1.84
N VAL A 429 12.95 -3.27 2.63
CA VAL A 429 14.35 -3.12 2.23
C VAL A 429 15.16 -4.28 2.76
N VAL A 430 15.52 -5.20 1.87
CA VAL A 430 16.30 -6.38 2.21
C VAL A 430 17.78 -6.02 2.18
N ARG A 431 18.44 -6.17 3.33
CA ARG A 431 19.83 -5.75 3.53
C ARG A 431 20.79 -6.88 3.27
N ARG A 432 22.07 -6.57 3.05
CA ARG A 432 23.11 -7.60 2.95
C ARG A 432 23.35 -8.27 4.32
N PRO A 433 23.28 -9.61 4.43
CA PRO A 433 23.57 -10.34 5.66
C PRO A 433 25.08 -10.63 5.77
N LEU A 434 25.51 -11.32 6.83
CA LEU A 434 26.90 -11.78 6.94
C LEU A 434 27.25 -12.81 5.85
N PRO A 435 28.54 -13.05 5.56
CA PRO A 435 28.95 -14.11 4.66
C PRO A 435 28.34 -15.47 5.04
N ASN A 436 27.94 -16.25 4.04
CA ASN A 436 27.28 -17.56 4.19
C ASN A 436 25.89 -17.55 4.84
N GLN A 437 25.30 -16.38 5.10
CA GLN A 437 23.90 -16.25 5.49
C GLN A 437 22.99 -16.03 4.28
N GLN A 438 21.70 -16.13 4.53
CA GLN A 438 20.63 -15.93 3.56
C GLN A 438 19.68 -14.87 4.11
N ASN A 439 18.95 -14.19 3.24
CA ASN A 439 17.93 -13.24 3.67
C ASN A 439 16.56 -13.89 3.69
N ILE A 440 15.77 -13.55 4.70
CA ILE A 440 14.40 -14.03 4.87
C ILE A 440 13.54 -12.86 5.31
N VAL A 441 12.52 -12.53 4.53
CA VAL A 441 11.65 -11.39 4.82
C VAL A 441 10.68 -11.70 5.96
N THR A 442 9.92 -12.81 5.84
CA THR A 442 8.88 -13.17 6.82
C THR A 442 9.13 -14.49 7.54
N ALA A 443 8.86 -14.53 8.84
CA ALA A 443 8.83 -15.73 9.67
C ALA A 443 7.58 -15.74 10.56
N GLN A 444 6.45 -16.15 9.98
CA GLN A 444 5.16 -16.14 10.69
C GLN A 444 5.00 -17.38 11.59
N GLY A 445 4.49 -17.16 12.80
CA GLY A 445 4.54 -18.07 13.94
C GLY A 445 3.22 -18.74 14.32
N ARG A 446 2.28 -18.95 13.40
CA ARG A 446 0.98 -19.56 13.71
C ARG A 446 1.11 -21.03 14.09
N ALA A 447 0.77 -21.36 15.32
CA ALA A 447 0.99 -22.67 15.93
C ALA A 447 -0.26 -23.56 15.98
N ASP A 448 -1.45 -23.00 15.77
CA ASP A 448 -2.73 -23.70 15.76
C ASP A 448 -3.59 -23.30 14.55
N ARG A 449 -4.21 -24.29 13.91
CA ARG A 449 -4.99 -24.11 12.68
C ARG A 449 -6.27 -23.28 12.86
N ARG A 450 -6.73 -23.04 14.08
CA ARG A 450 -7.93 -22.26 14.41
C ARG A 450 -7.63 -20.79 14.73
N GLU A 451 -6.35 -20.44 14.91
CA GLU A 451 -5.91 -19.06 15.15
C GLU A 451 -6.32 -18.13 14.00
N THR A 452 -6.58 -16.87 14.34
CA THR A 452 -6.97 -15.85 13.36
C THR A 452 -5.78 -15.09 12.76
N THR A 453 -4.57 -15.49 13.12
CA THR A 453 -3.31 -14.80 12.85
C THR A 453 -2.77 -15.07 11.43
N GLY A 454 -1.80 -14.26 11.02
CA GLY A 454 -1.18 -14.32 9.71
C GLY A 454 -0.71 -12.95 9.23
N PHE A 455 0.20 -12.95 8.25
CA PHE A 455 0.71 -11.74 7.61
C PHE A 455 0.12 -11.56 6.22
N VAL A 456 -0.31 -10.33 5.92
CA VAL A 456 -0.74 -9.93 4.56
C VAL A 456 0.12 -8.76 4.11
N LEU A 457 0.91 -8.98 3.06
CA LEU A 457 1.74 -7.97 2.42
C LEU A 457 1.06 -7.57 1.11
N GLN A 458 0.36 -6.45 1.13
CA GLN A 458 -0.44 -5.95 0.01
C GLN A 458 0.20 -4.69 -0.59
N ARG A 459 0.33 -4.63 -1.92
CA ARG A 459 0.87 -3.45 -2.63
C ARG A 459 2.23 -2.98 -2.09
N CYS A 460 3.02 -3.92 -1.54
CA CYS A 460 4.33 -3.63 -1.00
C CYS A 460 5.39 -3.63 -2.10
N ARG A 461 6.53 -3.00 -1.85
CA ARG A 461 7.72 -3.06 -2.72
C ARG A 461 8.85 -3.78 -2.00
N PHE A 462 9.33 -4.88 -2.54
CA PHE A 462 10.49 -5.61 -2.04
C PHE A 462 11.71 -5.16 -2.83
N ARG A 463 12.68 -4.58 -2.14
CA ARG A 463 13.86 -3.96 -2.76
C ARG A 463 15.13 -4.38 -2.03
N ALA A 464 16.19 -4.67 -2.78
CA ALA A 464 17.52 -4.85 -2.23
C ALA A 464 18.12 -3.49 -1.82
N ASP A 465 18.82 -3.44 -0.68
CA ASP A 465 19.69 -2.30 -0.38
C ASP A 465 20.88 -2.24 -1.34
N ASN A 466 21.60 -1.12 -1.34
CA ASN A 466 22.69 -0.89 -2.29
C ASN A 466 23.79 -1.96 -2.16
N ASP A 467 24.07 -2.42 -0.94
CA ASP A 467 25.11 -3.42 -0.68
C ASP A 467 24.69 -4.82 -1.15
N LEU A 468 23.41 -5.17 -1.04
CA LEU A 468 22.86 -6.42 -1.57
C LEU A 468 22.76 -6.39 -3.11
N ALA A 469 22.43 -5.23 -3.69
CA ALA A 469 22.31 -5.03 -5.13
C ALA A 469 23.67 -4.90 -5.86
N ASP A 470 24.76 -4.74 -5.12
CA ASP A 470 26.12 -4.63 -5.67
C ASP A 470 26.56 -5.93 -6.36
N ALA A 471 26.55 -5.91 -7.69
CA ALA A 471 26.95 -7.02 -8.55
C ALA A 471 28.44 -7.40 -8.43
N SER A 472 29.28 -6.55 -7.82
CA SER A 472 30.68 -6.90 -7.55
C SER A 472 30.82 -7.90 -6.39
N GLN A 473 29.77 -8.07 -5.60
CA GLN A 473 29.77 -8.96 -4.45
C GLN A 473 29.03 -10.28 -4.74
N PRO A 474 29.36 -11.37 -4.02
CA PRO A 474 28.71 -12.67 -4.23
C PRO A 474 27.19 -12.58 -4.07
N ALA A 475 26.45 -13.24 -4.96
CA ALA A 475 24.99 -13.29 -4.88
C ALA A 475 24.54 -13.95 -3.56
N ILE A 476 23.63 -13.30 -2.85
CA ILE A 476 23.02 -13.81 -1.62
C ILE A 476 21.64 -14.35 -1.93
N ARG A 477 21.33 -15.56 -1.44
CA ARG A 477 19.99 -16.12 -1.57
C ARG A 477 19.04 -15.37 -0.64
N SER A 478 17.99 -14.80 -1.23
CA SER A 478 16.96 -14.06 -0.50
C SER A 478 15.59 -14.71 -0.72
N TYR A 479 14.81 -14.86 0.34
CA TYR A 479 13.52 -15.54 0.33
C TYR A 479 12.41 -14.65 0.89
N LEU A 480 11.19 -14.80 0.36
CA LEU A 480 9.97 -14.11 0.80
C LEU A 480 9.56 -14.52 2.22
N GLY A 481 9.88 -15.75 2.63
CA GLY A 481 9.66 -16.18 4.00
C GLY A 481 9.93 -17.67 4.26
N ARG A 482 9.72 -18.06 5.52
CA ARG A 482 9.80 -19.45 6.01
C ARG A 482 8.87 -19.69 7.20
N PRO A 483 8.36 -20.92 7.43
CA PRO A 483 7.35 -21.17 8.45
C PRO A 483 7.98 -21.28 9.84
N TRP A 484 7.80 -20.29 10.70
CA TRP A 484 8.35 -20.37 12.07
C TRP A 484 7.59 -21.41 12.93
N LYS A 485 6.30 -21.62 12.64
CA LYS A 485 5.45 -22.65 13.26
C LYS A 485 4.60 -23.40 12.23
N GLU A 486 4.03 -24.53 12.65
CA GLU A 486 3.43 -25.56 11.78
C GLU A 486 2.32 -25.04 10.85
N PHE A 487 1.52 -24.07 11.29
CA PHE A 487 0.39 -23.52 10.53
C PHE A 487 0.66 -22.10 10.01
N SER A 488 1.94 -21.77 9.81
CA SER A 488 2.41 -20.46 9.35
C SER A 488 1.59 -19.94 8.19
N ARG A 489 1.21 -18.66 8.23
CA ARG A 489 0.35 -18.03 7.22
C ARG A 489 0.90 -16.69 6.76
N THR A 490 1.20 -16.60 5.47
CA THR A 490 1.67 -15.37 4.81
C THR A 490 1.02 -15.24 3.44
N VAL A 491 0.47 -14.07 3.14
CA VAL A 491 -0.11 -13.75 1.83
C VAL A 491 0.64 -12.55 1.26
N ILE A 492 1.19 -12.68 0.06
CA ILE A 492 1.86 -11.60 -0.67
C ILE A 492 1.07 -11.31 -1.93
N MET A 493 0.49 -10.12 -2.01
CA MET A 493 -0.42 -9.78 -3.09
C MET A 493 -0.20 -8.39 -3.64
N GLU A 494 -0.43 -8.23 -4.95
CA GLU A 494 -0.37 -6.96 -5.67
C GLU A 494 0.95 -6.21 -5.48
N SER A 495 2.02 -6.93 -5.11
CA SER A 495 3.27 -6.35 -4.66
C SER A 495 4.32 -6.36 -5.77
N GLN A 496 5.23 -5.39 -5.74
CA GLN A 496 6.39 -5.33 -6.63
C GLN A 496 7.56 -6.09 -5.98
N ILE A 497 8.12 -7.06 -6.68
CA ILE A 497 9.23 -7.90 -6.21
C ILE A 497 10.40 -7.79 -7.18
N ASP A 498 11.50 -7.18 -6.72
CA ASP A 498 12.73 -7.03 -7.51
C ASP A 498 13.48 -8.37 -7.67
N ASP A 499 14.51 -8.40 -8.52
CA ASP A 499 15.15 -9.62 -9.07
C ASP A 499 16.03 -10.39 -8.08
N PHE A 500 16.33 -9.80 -6.91
CA PHE A 500 17.18 -10.40 -5.88
C PHE A 500 16.53 -11.60 -5.15
N VAL A 501 15.21 -11.79 -5.28
CA VAL A 501 14.49 -12.90 -4.66
C VAL A 501 14.79 -14.20 -5.40
N ASN A 502 15.23 -15.22 -4.64
CA ASN A 502 15.47 -16.55 -5.18
C ASN A 502 14.18 -17.11 -5.80
N LYS A 503 14.32 -17.77 -6.96
CA LYS A 503 13.25 -18.41 -7.71
C LYS A 503 12.39 -19.36 -6.87
N ASP A 504 13.00 -20.06 -5.92
CA ASP A 504 12.31 -20.93 -4.96
C ASP A 504 11.21 -20.17 -4.18
N GLY A 505 11.41 -18.87 -3.95
CA GLY A 505 10.51 -17.95 -3.24
C GLY A 505 10.52 -18.13 -1.72
N TYR A 506 10.42 -19.38 -1.24
CA TYR A 506 10.32 -19.72 0.17
C TYR A 506 11.38 -20.73 0.60
N MET A 507 11.76 -20.67 1.87
CA MET A 507 12.75 -21.57 2.47
C MET A 507 12.10 -22.43 3.58
N PRO A 508 12.43 -23.74 3.69
CA PRO A 508 11.93 -24.54 4.80
C PRO A 508 12.57 -24.06 6.12
N TRP A 509 11.83 -24.17 7.22
CA TRP A 509 12.40 -23.91 8.55
C TRP A 509 13.36 -25.03 8.94
N GLU A 510 12.86 -26.27 8.90
CA GLU A 510 13.64 -27.48 9.15
C GLU A 510 12.99 -28.67 8.44
N GLY A 511 13.76 -29.37 7.60
CA GLY A 511 13.27 -30.55 6.87
C GLY A 511 11.92 -30.30 6.17
N ASN A 512 10.94 -31.14 6.50
CA ASN A 512 9.57 -31.05 5.98
C ASN A 512 8.57 -30.40 6.96
N PHE A 513 9.05 -29.76 8.02
CA PHE A 513 8.19 -29.15 9.05
C PHE A 513 7.28 -28.06 8.47
N GLY A 514 5.97 -28.17 8.73
CA GLY A 514 4.96 -27.19 8.34
C GLY A 514 4.66 -27.10 6.84
N LEU A 515 5.41 -27.77 5.96
CA LEU A 515 5.31 -27.54 4.51
C LEU A 515 3.97 -27.95 3.89
N SER A 516 3.27 -28.91 4.51
CA SER A 516 1.94 -29.38 4.08
C SER A 516 0.78 -28.64 4.76
N THR A 517 1.04 -27.92 5.85
CA THR A 517 0.03 -27.32 6.74
C THR A 517 0.05 -25.80 6.75
N LEU A 518 1.17 -25.18 6.35
CA LEU A 518 1.28 -23.75 6.15
C LEU A 518 0.32 -23.27 5.05
N TYR A 519 0.02 -21.99 5.05
CA TYR A 519 -0.77 -21.34 4.00
C TYR A 519 0.00 -20.12 3.48
N TYR A 520 0.81 -20.33 2.45
CA TYR A 520 1.52 -19.28 1.74
C TYR A 520 0.86 -19.02 0.42
N ALA A 521 0.43 -17.77 0.19
CA ALA A 521 -0.28 -17.42 -1.03
C ALA A 521 0.33 -16.23 -1.75
N GLU A 522 0.44 -16.33 -3.07
CA GLU A 522 0.85 -15.23 -3.95
C GLU A 522 -0.29 -14.86 -4.93
N TYR A 523 -0.56 -13.56 -5.09
CA TYR A 523 -1.57 -13.05 -6.02
C TYR A 523 -1.11 -11.78 -6.74
N ASN A 524 -1.14 -11.78 -8.08
CA ASN A 524 -0.95 -10.58 -8.90
C ASN A 524 0.31 -9.74 -8.55
N ASN A 525 1.39 -10.40 -8.12
CA ASN A 525 2.67 -9.76 -7.87
C ASN A 525 3.36 -9.42 -9.20
N LYS A 526 4.10 -8.31 -9.23
CA LYS A 526 4.78 -7.77 -10.41
C LYS A 526 6.29 -7.67 -10.16
N GLY A 527 7.06 -7.56 -11.24
CA GLY A 527 8.51 -7.41 -11.18
C GLY A 527 9.28 -8.70 -11.48
N PRO A 528 10.60 -8.58 -11.68
CA PRO A 528 11.43 -9.70 -12.12
C PRO A 528 11.54 -10.84 -11.09
N GLY A 529 11.40 -10.55 -9.79
CA GLY A 529 11.36 -11.57 -8.73
C GLY A 529 9.98 -12.19 -8.51
N ALA A 530 8.93 -11.74 -9.19
CA ALA A 530 7.55 -12.18 -8.97
C ALA A 530 7.14 -13.44 -9.75
N ALA A 531 8.00 -13.97 -10.62
CA ALA A 531 7.67 -15.15 -11.41
C ALA A 531 7.45 -16.38 -10.52
N THR A 532 6.30 -17.04 -10.68
CA THR A 532 5.88 -18.17 -9.81
C THR A 532 6.21 -19.56 -10.36
N ALA A 533 6.65 -19.66 -11.62
CA ALA A 533 6.87 -20.94 -12.31
C ALA A 533 7.84 -21.86 -11.56
N ASP A 534 8.94 -21.29 -11.06
CA ASP A 534 10.03 -21.99 -10.39
C ASP A 534 9.87 -22.05 -8.86
N ARG A 535 8.77 -21.52 -8.30
CA ARG A 535 8.50 -21.58 -6.86
C ARG A 535 8.41 -23.01 -6.36
N VAL A 536 8.80 -23.22 -5.10
CA VAL A 536 8.67 -24.51 -4.40
C VAL A 536 7.26 -25.10 -4.54
N LYS A 537 7.19 -26.43 -4.65
CA LYS A 537 5.93 -27.17 -4.89
C LYS A 537 5.34 -27.77 -3.61
N TRP A 538 5.45 -27.07 -2.49
CA TRP A 538 4.90 -27.56 -1.22
C TRP A 538 3.37 -27.51 -1.23
N PRO A 539 2.68 -28.48 -0.59
CA PRO A 539 1.21 -28.48 -0.58
C PRO A 539 0.58 -27.22 0.04
N GLY A 540 1.28 -26.56 0.98
CA GLY A 540 0.83 -25.31 1.60
C GLY A 540 1.08 -24.04 0.79
N VAL A 541 1.75 -24.12 -0.37
CA VAL A 541 2.00 -22.96 -1.25
C VAL A 541 0.92 -22.89 -2.33
N HIS A 542 0.27 -21.74 -2.42
CA HIS A 542 -0.91 -21.50 -3.24
C HIS A 542 -0.69 -20.30 -4.16
N PHE A 543 -1.07 -20.46 -5.43
CA PHE A 543 -1.13 -19.37 -6.40
C PHE A 543 -2.60 -19.10 -6.66
N ILE A 544 -3.14 -18.16 -5.89
CA ILE A 544 -4.58 -17.94 -5.81
C ILE A 544 -5.04 -17.08 -7.00
N ASN A 545 -6.25 -17.31 -7.48
CA ASN A 545 -6.88 -16.47 -8.50
C ASN A 545 -7.64 -15.29 -7.87
N ARG A 546 -8.29 -14.43 -8.67
CA ARG A 546 -9.07 -13.30 -8.13
C ARG A 546 -10.16 -13.78 -7.17
N GLU A 547 -10.94 -14.79 -7.53
CA GLU A 547 -12.04 -15.32 -6.71
C GLU A 547 -11.56 -15.97 -5.40
N GLU A 548 -10.37 -16.57 -5.40
CA GLU A 548 -9.71 -17.12 -4.20
C GLU A 548 -9.02 -16.04 -3.38
N ALA A 549 -8.46 -14.99 -3.99
CA ALA A 549 -8.00 -13.80 -3.26
C ALA A 549 -9.18 -13.06 -2.59
N VAL A 550 -10.37 -13.17 -3.18
CA VAL A 550 -11.67 -12.68 -2.73
C VAL A 550 -12.25 -13.55 -1.60
N SER A 551 -12.24 -14.88 -1.74
CA SER A 551 -12.95 -15.83 -0.84
C SER A 551 -12.04 -16.64 0.11
N GLY A 552 -10.77 -16.80 -0.23
CA GLY A 552 -9.77 -17.67 0.40
C GLY A 552 -8.77 -16.87 1.23
N GLY A 553 -9.10 -16.67 2.50
CA GLY A 553 -8.23 -16.01 3.47
C GLY A 553 -9.03 -15.75 4.73
N GLY A 554 -9.19 -16.79 5.55
CA GLY A 554 -10.08 -16.81 6.71
C GLY A 554 -10.17 -15.47 7.44
N GLY A 555 -11.35 -14.84 7.38
CA GLY A 555 -11.69 -13.63 8.14
C GLY A 555 -11.03 -12.31 7.69
N MET A 556 -9.77 -12.32 7.27
CA MET A 556 -9.03 -11.11 6.89
C MET A 556 -9.36 -10.61 5.48
N ALA A 557 -9.50 -11.50 4.49
CA ALA A 557 -9.86 -11.12 3.11
C ALA A 557 -11.33 -10.66 2.99
N ALA A 558 -12.23 -11.18 3.83
CA ALA A 558 -13.63 -10.73 3.85
C ALA A 558 -13.81 -9.28 4.35
N ALA A 559 -12.88 -8.79 5.19
CA ALA A 559 -12.82 -7.37 5.54
C ALA A 559 -12.29 -6.53 4.37
N ALA A 560 -11.29 -7.05 3.65
CA ALA A 560 -10.73 -6.47 2.42
C ALA A 560 -11.73 -6.43 1.26
N GLN A 561 -12.73 -7.31 1.22
CA GLN A 561 -13.75 -7.35 0.16
C GLN A 561 -14.94 -6.40 0.33
N LYS A 562 -15.38 -6.18 1.57
CA LYS A 562 -16.33 -5.09 1.83
C LYS A 562 -15.64 -3.75 1.57
N GLN A 563 -14.32 -3.70 1.81
CA GLN A 563 -13.42 -2.67 1.31
C GLN A 563 -13.27 -2.72 -0.22
N GLN A 564 -13.28 -3.84 -0.93
CA GLN A 564 -13.02 -3.93 -2.39
C GLN A 564 -14.22 -3.54 -3.26
N ARG A 565 -15.47 -3.81 -2.86
CA ARG A 565 -16.63 -3.21 -3.57
C ARG A 565 -16.70 -1.71 -3.30
N VAL A 566 -16.40 -1.32 -2.06
CA VAL A 566 -16.33 0.07 -1.65
C VAL A 566 -15.07 0.76 -2.19
N ALA A 567 -14.00 0.05 -2.56
CA ALA A 567 -12.72 0.56 -3.10
C ALA A 567 -12.55 0.34 -4.59
N GLU A 568 -13.39 -0.44 -5.26
CA GLU A 568 -13.57 -0.35 -6.71
C GLU A 568 -14.59 0.76 -7.05
N GLU A 569 -15.57 1.00 -6.16
CA GLU A 569 -16.39 2.22 -6.16
C GLU A 569 -15.57 3.41 -5.64
N GLN A 570 -14.71 3.27 -4.63
CA GLN A 570 -13.78 4.30 -4.14
C GLN A 570 -12.47 4.41 -4.89
N GLU A 571 -11.98 3.51 -5.74
CA GLU A 571 -10.84 3.84 -6.63
C GLU A 571 -11.34 4.72 -7.77
N LYS A 572 -12.60 4.52 -8.20
CA LYS A 572 -13.30 5.54 -8.99
C LYS A 572 -13.55 6.80 -8.17
N GLU A 573 -14.07 6.71 -6.93
CA GLU A 573 -14.30 7.91 -6.11
C GLU A 573 -13.02 8.57 -5.55
N ASP A 574 -11.86 7.90 -5.41
CA ASP A 574 -10.60 8.39 -4.80
C ASP A 574 -9.62 8.88 -5.87
N GLU A 575 -9.61 8.33 -7.10
CA GLU A 575 -9.12 9.07 -8.26
C GLU A 575 -9.96 10.35 -8.47
N MET A 576 -11.26 10.31 -8.10
CA MET A 576 -12.13 11.50 -8.02
C MET A 576 -12.03 12.30 -6.70
N GLN A 577 -11.44 11.80 -5.59
CA GLN A 577 -11.48 12.47 -4.27
C GLN A 577 -10.29 13.42 -4.08
N HIS A 578 -9.29 13.34 -4.96
CA HIS A 578 -8.22 14.33 -5.14
C HIS A 578 -8.37 15.13 -6.44
N GLY A 579 -9.53 15.02 -7.08
CA GLY A 579 -9.94 15.77 -8.26
C GLY A 579 -11.30 16.43 -8.02
N PRO A 580 -11.83 17.15 -9.01
CA PRO A 580 -13.15 17.77 -8.91
C PRO A 580 -14.24 16.70 -8.80
N PHE A 581 -15.30 16.99 -8.04
CA PHE A 581 -16.43 16.07 -7.91
C PHE A 581 -17.11 15.90 -9.27
N PRO A 582 -17.36 14.67 -9.77
CA PRO A 582 -18.12 14.51 -11.00
C PRO A 582 -19.56 14.95 -10.84
N ILE A 583 -20.14 15.41 -11.94
CA ILE A 583 -21.47 16.01 -11.94
C ILE A 583 -22.57 15.05 -11.48
N GLU A 584 -22.34 13.74 -11.57
CA GLU A 584 -23.24 12.70 -11.06
C GLU A 584 -23.49 12.83 -9.54
N HIS A 585 -22.57 13.44 -8.77
CA HIS A 585 -22.75 13.68 -7.33
C HIS A 585 -23.91 14.62 -7.01
N LEU A 586 -24.34 15.47 -7.95
CA LEU A 586 -25.53 16.31 -7.77
C LEU A 586 -26.81 15.48 -7.57
N GLN A 587 -26.84 14.23 -8.03
CA GLN A 587 -28.00 13.35 -7.86
C GLN A 587 -28.26 13.02 -6.39
N ALA A 588 -27.19 12.86 -5.58
CA ALA A 588 -27.30 12.63 -4.15
C ALA A 588 -27.94 13.82 -3.41
N SER A 589 -27.89 15.02 -4.00
CA SER A 589 -28.53 16.24 -3.51
C SER A 589 -29.94 16.48 -4.07
N GLY A 590 -30.54 15.47 -4.72
CA GLY A 590 -31.92 15.52 -5.21
C GLY A 590 -32.10 16.08 -6.62
N ILE A 591 -31.03 16.23 -7.41
CA ILE A 591 -31.11 16.62 -8.82
C ILE A 591 -31.43 15.39 -9.69
N ALA A 592 -32.41 15.50 -10.58
CA ALA A 592 -32.82 14.39 -11.42
C ALA A 592 -31.71 14.01 -12.43
N ALA A 593 -31.53 12.70 -12.66
CA ALA A 593 -30.52 12.18 -13.61
C ALA A 593 -30.66 12.75 -15.03
N VAL A 594 -31.88 13.07 -15.47
CA VAL A 594 -32.16 13.72 -16.77
C VAL A 594 -31.58 15.13 -16.83
N ASP A 595 -31.64 15.88 -15.73
CA ASP A 595 -31.09 17.23 -15.69
C ASP A 595 -29.56 17.19 -15.58
N VAL A 596 -28.99 16.22 -14.84
CA VAL A 596 -27.54 15.96 -14.83
C VAL A 596 -27.02 15.62 -16.22
N LYS A 597 -27.74 14.78 -16.98
CA LYS A 597 -27.36 14.47 -18.38
C LYS A 597 -27.33 15.72 -19.25
N LYS A 598 -28.30 16.63 -19.13
CA LYS A 598 -28.32 17.89 -19.88
C LYS A 598 -27.15 18.81 -19.54
N LEU A 599 -26.72 18.83 -18.27
CA LEU A 599 -25.54 19.58 -17.85
C LEU A 599 -24.27 18.98 -18.49
N LYS A 600 -24.14 17.65 -18.50
CA LYS A 600 -23.04 16.94 -19.15
C LYS A 600 -23.00 17.17 -20.67
N ASP A 601 -24.16 17.12 -21.34
CA ASP A 601 -24.31 17.42 -22.76
C ASP A 601 -23.96 18.89 -23.09
N ALA A 602 -24.05 19.79 -22.10
CA ALA A 602 -23.63 21.19 -22.20
C ALA A 602 -22.13 21.40 -21.90
N GLY A 603 -21.37 20.33 -21.62
CA GLY A 603 -19.94 20.37 -21.33
C GLY A 603 -19.59 20.64 -19.86
N LEU A 604 -20.56 20.53 -18.94
CA LEU A 604 -20.32 20.62 -17.50
C LEU A 604 -20.16 19.19 -16.96
N CYS A 605 -18.93 18.78 -16.69
CA CYS A 605 -18.61 17.41 -16.31
C CYS A 605 -18.42 17.23 -14.79
N THR A 606 -18.26 18.33 -14.05
CA THR A 606 -17.98 18.33 -12.60
C THR A 606 -18.92 19.26 -11.82
N VAL A 607 -18.98 19.11 -10.50
CA VAL A 607 -19.76 19.98 -9.61
C VAL A 607 -19.14 21.38 -9.53
N GLU A 608 -17.81 21.48 -9.53
CA GLU A 608 -17.04 22.72 -9.59
C GLU A 608 -17.38 23.50 -10.86
N SER A 609 -17.44 22.84 -12.02
CA SER A 609 -17.82 23.49 -13.28
C SER A 609 -19.22 24.10 -13.20
N VAL A 610 -20.16 23.46 -12.49
CA VAL A 610 -21.51 23.98 -12.25
C VAL A 610 -21.49 25.15 -11.27
N ALA A 611 -20.75 25.02 -10.16
CA ALA A 611 -20.61 26.05 -9.13
C ALA A 611 -19.98 27.35 -9.66
N TYR A 612 -18.99 27.23 -10.55
CA TYR A 612 -18.28 28.37 -11.16
C TYR A 612 -19.02 28.96 -12.37
N THR A 613 -20.03 28.28 -12.89
CA THR A 613 -20.78 28.74 -14.06
C THR A 613 -21.85 29.76 -13.66
N PRO A 614 -21.89 30.95 -14.30
CA PRO A 614 -22.92 31.95 -13.99
C PRO A 614 -24.34 31.42 -14.23
N ARG A 615 -25.29 31.86 -13.39
CA ARG A 615 -26.71 31.51 -13.52
C ARG A 615 -27.25 31.70 -14.95
N LYS A 616 -26.86 32.80 -15.61
CA LYS A 616 -27.28 33.12 -16.98
C LYS A 616 -26.93 32.02 -17.99
N ASP A 617 -25.78 31.38 -17.82
CA ASP A 617 -25.29 30.37 -18.75
C ASP A 617 -25.98 29.01 -18.48
N LEU A 618 -26.27 28.70 -17.21
CA LEU A 618 -27.08 27.52 -16.83
C LEU A 618 -28.51 27.60 -17.38
N LEU A 619 -29.11 28.80 -17.42
CA LEU A 619 -30.44 29.04 -17.98
C LEU A 619 -30.51 28.86 -19.51
N GLN A 620 -29.38 28.94 -20.22
CA GLN A 620 -29.34 28.72 -21.66
C GLN A 620 -29.41 27.23 -22.03
N ILE A 621 -29.21 26.34 -21.05
CA ILE A 621 -29.28 24.89 -21.25
C ILE A 621 -30.74 24.48 -21.47
N LYS A 622 -31.03 23.95 -22.66
CA LYS A 622 -32.39 23.58 -23.06
C LYS A 622 -33.01 22.59 -22.09
N GLY A 623 -34.18 22.97 -21.54
CA GLY A 623 -34.96 22.12 -20.66
C GLY A 623 -34.56 22.16 -19.18
N ILE A 624 -33.77 23.15 -18.76
CA ILE A 624 -33.55 23.52 -17.35
C ILE A 624 -34.33 24.81 -17.08
N SER A 625 -35.24 24.79 -16.11
CA SER A 625 -36.04 25.96 -15.71
C SER A 625 -35.37 26.76 -14.60
N ASP A 626 -35.83 27.99 -14.36
CA ASP A 626 -35.29 28.89 -13.33
C ASP A 626 -35.24 28.22 -11.94
N ALA A 627 -36.35 27.62 -11.52
CA ALA A 627 -36.44 26.87 -10.26
C ALA A 627 -35.53 25.64 -10.20
N LYS A 628 -35.16 25.03 -11.34
CA LYS A 628 -34.18 23.93 -11.37
C LYS A 628 -32.77 24.45 -11.22
N VAL A 629 -32.44 25.60 -11.83
CA VAL A 629 -31.12 26.23 -11.68
C VAL A 629 -30.86 26.59 -10.21
N ASP A 630 -31.86 27.13 -9.49
CA ASP A 630 -31.74 27.40 -8.05
C ASP A 630 -31.34 26.15 -7.26
N LYS A 631 -32.04 25.03 -7.48
CA LYS A 631 -31.75 23.77 -6.81
C LYS A 631 -30.37 23.24 -7.15
N ILE A 632 -29.95 23.35 -8.42
CA ILE A 632 -28.64 22.89 -8.90
C ILE A 632 -27.52 23.70 -8.25
N ILE A 633 -27.65 25.03 -8.21
CA ILE A 633 -26.65 25.91 -7.58
C ILE A 633 -26.59 25.67 -6.07
N GLU A 634 -27.75 25.55 -5.41
CA GLU A 634 -27.81 25.25 -3.98
C GLU A 634 -27.12 23.92 -3.66
N ALA A 635 -27.38 22.88 -4.46
CA ALA A 635 -26.72 21.58 -4.33
C ALA A 635 -25.20 21.68 -4.53
N ALA A 636 -24.75 22.38 -5.58
CA ALA A 636 -23.32 22.55 -5.86
C ALA A 636 -22.61 23.34 -4.75
N SER A 637 -23.24 24.38 -4.22
CA SER A 637 -22.66 25.23 -3.15
C SER A 637 -22.46 24.52 -1.80
N LYS A 638 -23.17 23.40 -1.57
CA LYS A 638 -22.97 22.55 -0.38
C LYS A 638 -21.74 21.65 -0.50
N LEU A 639 -21.30 21.37 -1.73
CA LEU A 639 -20.20 20.47 -2.03
C LEU A 639 -18.90 21.25 -2.28
N VAL A 640 -18.99 22.41 -2.92
CA VAL A 640 -17.85 23.26 -3.27
C VAL A 640 -17.77 24.45 -2.31
N PRO A 641 -16.66 24.63 -1.57
CA PRO A 641 -16.51 25.73 -0.63
C PRO A 641 -16.25 27.06 -1.37
N LEU A 642 -17.30 27.83 -1.61
CA LEU A 642 -17.25 29.15 -2.28
C LEU A 642 -17.10 30.33 -1.29
N GLY A 643 -16.84 30.05 -0.01
CA GLY A 643 -16.84 31.03 1.07
C GLY A 643 -15.46 31.66 1.35
N PHE A 644 -15.45 32.66 2.24
CA PHE A 644 -14.22 33.26 2.74
C PHE A 644 -13.42 32.27 3.60
N THR A 645 -12.10 32.27 3.42
CA THR A 645 -11.15 31.53 4.25
C THR A 645 -10.06 32.48 4.75
N SER A 646 -9.36 32.10 5.82
CA SER A 646 -8.26 32.92 6.33
C SER A 646 -7.05 32.87 5.40
N ALA A 647 -6.29 33.97 5.31
CA ALA A 647 -5.05 34.00 4.53
C ALA A 647 -4.04 32.92 4.99
N SER A 648 -4.05 32.56 6.27
CA SER A 648 -3.23 31.47 6.81
C SER A 648 -3.63 30.10 6.25
N GLN A 649 -4.92 29.83 6.12
CA GLN A 649 -5.41 28.57 5.54
C GLN A 649 -5.10 28.52 4.04
N LEU A 650 -5.29 29.62 3.32
CA LEU A 650 -4.92 29.71 1.91
C LEU A 650 -3.41 29.50 1.71
N HIS A 651 -2.58 30.07 2.58
CA HIS A 651 -1.13 29.84 2.53
C HIS A 651 -0.77 28.37 2.74
N ALA A 652 -1.39 27.70 3.72
CA ALA A 652 -1.18 26.26 3.94
C ALA A 652 -1.59 25.43 2.71
N GLN A 653 -2.73 25.73 2.08
CA GLN A 653 -3.15 25.08 0.83
C GLN A 653 -2.17 25.32 -0.31
N ARG A 654 -1.61 26.54 -0.41
CA ARG A 654 -0.61 26.87 -1.45
C ARG A 654 0.72 26.14 -1.25
N LEU A 655 1.10 25.80 -0.02
CA LEU A 655 2.30 24.98 0.26
C LEU A 655 2.16 23.53 -0.23
N GLU A 656 0.92 23.08 -0.50
CA GLU A 656 0.62 21.73 -1.00
C GLU A 656 0.47 21.68 -2.53
N ILE A 657 0.57 22.83 -3.23
CA ILE A 657 0.49 22.89 -4.69
C ILE A 657 1.70 22.18 -5.29
N ILE A 658 1.43 21.34 -6.29
CA ILE A 658 2.45 20.58 -7.00
C ILE A 658 3.16 21.51 -7.99
N GLN A 659 4.48 21.39 -8.08
CA GLN A 659 5.30 22.10 -9.06
C GLN A 659 6.03 21.06 -9.92
N ILE A 660 5.85 21.15 -11.24
CA ILE A 660 6.43 20.21 -12.19
C ILE A 660 7.82 20.71 -12.61
N THR A 661 8.85 19.91 -12.38
CA THR A 661 10.23 20.23 -12.80
C THR A 661 10.30 20.46 -14.31
N SER A 662 11.03 21.52 -14.69
CA SER A 662 11.35 21.83 -16.07
C SER A 662 12.42 20.90 -16.67
N GLY A 663 13.03 20.05 -15.84
CA GLY A 663 14.22 19.26 -16.18
C GLY A 663 15.55 20.04 -16.13
N SER A 664 15.54 21.33 -15.77
CA SER A 664 16.75 22.14 -15.59
C SER A 664 16.76 22.77 -14.20
N ARG A 665 17.80 22.47 -13.42
CA ARG A 665 17.97 22.99 -12.05
C ARG A 665 18.02 24.52 -11.99
N GLU A 666 18.60 25.17 -13.00
CA GLU A 666 18.68 26.64 -13.04
C GLU A 666 17.33 27.28 -13.33
N LEU A 667 16.52 26.65 -14.21
CA LEU A 667 15.17 27.12 -14.49
C LEU A 667 14.25 26.86 -13.29
N ASP A 668 14.31 25.67 -12.69
CA ASP A 668 13.54 25.36 -11.49
C ASP A 668 13.90 26.26 -10.31
N LYS A 669 15.16 26.70 -10.20
CA LYS A 669 15.62 27.63 -9.17
C LYS A 669 14.97 29.01 -9.30
N ILE A 670 14.87 29.57 -10.51
CA ILE A 670 14.21 30.88 -10.71
C ILE A 670 12.68 30.78 -10.64
N LEU A 671 12.14 29.57 -10.77
CA LEU A 671 10.72 29.26 -10.60
C LEU A 671 10.37 28.81 -9.17
N GLU A 672 11.36 28.76 -8.27
CA GLU A 672 11.20 28.29 -6.89
C GLU A 672 10.58 26.88 -6.77
N GLY A 673 10.91 25.99 -7.71
CA GLY A 673 10.58 24.56 -7.68
C GLY A 673 10.05 23.98 -9.00
N GLY A 674 9.53 24.82 -9.90
CA GLY A 674 9.10 24.39 -11.24
C GLY A 674 7.84 25.08 -11.74
N ILE A 675 7.13 24.46 -12.67
CA ILE A 675 5.86 24.97 -13.22
C ILE A 675 4.72 24.67 -12.24
N GLU A 676 4.10 25.71 -11.69
CA GLU A 676 3.00 25.63 -10.72
C GLU A 676 1.71 25.06 -11.35
N THR A 677 1.10 24.05 -10.71
CA THR A 677 -0.22 23.54 -11.12
C THR A 677 -1.37 24.46 -10.67
N GLY A 678 -2.54 24.36 -11.31
CA GLY A 678 -3.67 25.24 -11.02
C GLY A 678 -3.51 26.67 -11.55
N SER A 679 -2.57 26.89 -12.47
CA SER A 679 -2.31 28.19 -13.06
C SER A 679 -1.93 28.09 -14.55
N ILE A 680 -2.05 29.19 -15.28
CA ILE A 680 -1.59 29.29 -16.67
C ILE A 680 -0.19 29.90 -16.71
N THR A 681 0.75 29.15 -17.29
CA THR A 681 2.11 29.62 -17.61
C THR A 681 2.26 29.86 -19.11
N GLU A 682 2.60 31.08 -19.50
CA GLU A 682 2.88 31.47 -20.89
C GLU A 682 4.37 31.36 -21.22
N LEU A 683 4.69 30.63 -22.29
CA LEU A 683 6.01 30.58 -22.90
C LEU A 683 6.01 31.37 -24.21
N TYR A 684 6.69 32.51 -24.28
CA TYR A 684 6.77 33.30 -25.50
C TYR A 684 8.21 33.54 -25.95
N GLY A 685 8.39 33.75 -27.25
CA GLY A 685 9.70 34.04 -27.82
C GLY A 685 9.77 33.78 -29.32
N GLU A 686 10.90 34.14 -29.92
CA GLU A 686 11.13 33.99 -31.36
C GLU A 686 11.16 32.53 -31.82
N PHE A 687 11.13 32.32 -33.14
CA PHE A 687 11.32 31.00 -33.71
C PHE A 687 12.67 30.38 -33.28
N ARG A 688 12.65 29.08 -32.99
CA ARG A 688 13.83 28.29 -32.53
C ARG A 688 14.39 28.74 -31.16
N SER A 689 13.58 29.39 -30.32
CA SER A 689 13.95 29.73 -28.94
C SER A 689 13.83 28.58 -27.93
N GLY A 690 13.19 27.46 -28.30
CA GLY A 690 13.09 26.26 -27.45
C GLY A 690 11.72 26.00 -26.82
N LYS A 691 10.67 26.78 -27.13
CA LYS A 691 9.32 26.62 -26.55
C LYS A 691 8.78 25.18 -26.61
N THR A 692 8.63 24.62 -27.81
CA THR A 692 8.16 23.23 -28.01
C THR A 692 9.09 22.18 -27.36
N GLN A 693 10.39 22.47 -27.23
CA GLN A 693 11.33 21.56 -26.56
C GLN A 693 11.09 21.51 -25.04
N LEU A 694 10.73 22.64 -24.43
CA LEU A 694 10.31 22.68 -23.04
C LEU A 694 8.99 21.92 -22.86
N CYS A 695 8.02 22.14 -23.74
CA CYS A 695 6.74 21.43 -23.74
C CYS A 695 6.92 19.90 -23.81
N HIS A 696 7.75 19.40 -24.74
CA HIS A 696 8.07 17.96 -24.80
C HIS A 696 8.73 17.44 -23.53
N THR A 697 9.61 18.23 -22.89
CA THR A 697 10.26 17.83 -21.64
C THR A 697 9.22 17.71 -20.52
N LEU A 698 8.32 18.69 -20.41
CA LEU A 698 7.25 18.70 -19.40
C LEU A 698 6.29 17.53 -19.55
N CYS A 699 5.99 17.07 -20.78
CA CYS A 699 5.17 15.86 -21.02
C CYS A 699 5.75 14.59 -20.38
N VAL A 700 7.07 14.54 -20.20
CA VAL A 700 7.75 13.40 -19.58
C VAL A 700 7.90 13.65 -18.07
N THR A 701 8.35 14.83 -17.67
CA THR A 701 8.59 15.13 -16.25
C THR A 701 7.32 15.15 -15.41
N CYS A 702 6.16 15.52 -15.99
CA CYS A 702 4.89 15.47 -15.26
C CYS A 702 4.47 14.05 -14.84
N GLN A 703 5.01 13.02 -15.51
CA GLN A 703 4.73 11.62 -15.22
C GLN A 703 5.64 11.06 -14.11
N LEU A 704 6.67 11.81 -13.71
CA LEU A 704 7.56 11.39 -12.64
C LEU A 704 6.83 11.36 -11.28
N PRO A 705 7.33 10.55 -10.34
CA PRO A 705 6.95 10.62 -8.93
C PRO A 705 7.11 12.02 -8.33
N LEU A 706 6.28 12.35 -7.33
CA LEU A 706 6.33 13.66 -6.66
C LEU A 706 7.69 13.94 -5.99
N ASP A 707 8.35 12.91 -5.47
CA ASP A 707 9.68 13.01 -4.83
C ASP A 707 10.81 13.34 -5.82
N GLN A 708 10.55 13.20 -7.13
CA GLN A 708 11.46 13.58 -8.21
C GLN A 708 11.03 14.88 -8.90
N GLY A 709 10.06 15.62 -8.33
CA GLY A 709 9.54 16.86 -8.91
C GLY A 709 8.56 16.65 -10.06
N GLY A 710 7.97 15.46 -10.20
CA GLY A 710 6.89 15.21 -11.15
C GLY A 710 5.50 15.52 -10.59
N GLY A 711 4.46 15.15 -11.34
CA GLY A 711 3.06 15.36 -10.98
C GLY A 711 2.22 14.08 -10.84
N GLU A 712 2.83 12.90 -11.05
CA GLU A 712 2.17 11.59 -11.03
C GLU A 712 0.87 11.55 -11.88
N GLY A 713 0.88 12.19 -13.05
CA GLY A 713 -0.31 12.27 -13.90
C GLY A 713 0.00 12.28 -15.39
N LYS A 714 -1.03 11.99 -16.19
CA LYS A 714 -0.97 12.02 -17.66
C LYS A 714 -0.78 13.44 -18.18
N ALA A 715 -0.35 13.55 -19.44
CA ALA A 715 -0.24 14.85 -20.13
C ALA A 715 -1.25 14.95 -21.28
N LEU A 716 -1.80 16.14 -21.48
CA LEU A 716 -2.63 16.48 -22.63
C LEU A 716 -1.91 17.49 -23.52
N TYR A 717 -1.85 17.24 -24.83
CA TYR A 717 -1.14 18.08 -25.79
C TYR A 717 -2.04 18.48 -26.96
N ILE A 718 -2.39 19.76 -27.05
CA ILE A 718 -3.11 20.34 -28.18
C ILE A 718 -2.10 21.05 -29.08
N ASP A 719 -1.87 20.49 -30.26
CA ASP A 719 -0.94 21.00 -31.26
C ASP A 719 -1.68 21.77 -32.36
N ALA A 720 -1.39 23.05 -32.50
CA ALA A 720 -1.89 23.92 -33.56
C ALA A 720 -0.87 24.09 -34.69
N GLU A 721 0.41 23.79 -34.46
CA GLU A 721 1.50 24.03 -35.42
C GLU A 721 1.93 22.76 -36.17
N GLY A 722 1.58 21.57 -35.66
CA GLY A 722 1.98 20.28 -36.22
C GLY A 722 3.42 19.90 -35.88
N THR A 723 3.94 20.40 -34.75
CA THR A 723 5.35 20.25 -34.34
C THR A 723 5.58 19.14 -33.31
N PHE A 724 4.53 18.48 -32.83
CA PHE A 724 4.65 17.36 -31.90
C PHE A 724 5.36 16.17 -32.56
N ARG A 725 6.40 15.64 -31.91
CA ARG A 725 7.19 14.50 -32.41
C ARG A 725 7.37 13.46 -31.30
N PRO A 726 6.65 12.32 -31.31
CA PRO A 726 6.73 11.30 -30.25
C PRO A 726 8.13 10.76 -30.00
N GLN A 727 8.96 10.66 -31.06
CA GLN A 727 10.35 10.21 -30.94
C GLN A 727 11.16 11.08 -29.96
N ARG A 728 10.77 12.36 -29.82
CA ARG A 728 11.42 13.27 -28.89
C ARG A 728 11.14 12.92 -27.44
N LEU A 729 9.95 12.41 -27.13
CA LEU A 729 9.59 11.98 -25.79
C LEU A 729 10.37 10.75 -25.36
N LEU A 730 10.62 9.81 -26.27
CA LEU A 730 11.43 8.61 -26.00
C LEU A 730 12.85 8.98 -25.54
N GLN A 731 13.51 9.91 -26.25
CA GLN A 731 14.85 10.36 -25.88
C GLN A 731 14.91 11.04 -24.50
N ILE A 732 13.82 11.72 -24.11
CA ILE A 732 13.72 12.38 -22.81
C ILE A 732 13.37 11.33 -21.73
N ALA A 733 12.53 10.34 -22.05
CA ALA A 733 12.19 9.24 -21.15
C ALA A 733 13.43 8.45 -20.74
N ASP A 734 14.35 8.18 -21.68
CA ASP A 734 15.63 7.51 -21.43
C ASP A 734 16.44 8.23 -20.34
N ARG A 735 16.50 9.57 -20.40
CA ARG A 735 17.20 10.40 -19.41
C ARG A 735 16.63 10.23 -18.00
N PHE A 736 15.31 10.10 -17.88
CA PHE A 736 14.64 9.97 -16.58
C PHE A 736 14.40 8.51 -16.17
N GLY A 737 14.92 7.53 -16.92
CA GLY A 737 14.77 6.11 -16.63
C GLY A 737 13.33 5.61 -16.71
N LEU A 738 12.48 6.26 -17.51
CA LEU A 738 11.10 5.87 -17.73
C LEU A 738 10.97 4.93 -18.94
N ASN A 739 10.03 3.99 -18.90
CA ASN A 739 9.72 3.16 -20.05
C ASN A 739 9.07 4.02 -21.14
N GLY A 740 9.73 4.11 -22.30
CA GLY A 740 9.26 4.92 -23.41
C GLY A 740 7.87 4.55 -23.94
N ALA A 741 7.46 3.27 -23.89
CA ALA A 741 6.13 2.86 -24.34
C ALA A 741 5.03 3.39 -23.41
N ASP A 742 5.24 3.25 -22.10
CA ASP A 742 4.30 3.74 -21.07
C ASP A 742 4.21 5.27 -21.11
N VAL A 743 5.34 5.96 -21.31
CA VAL A 743 5.39 7.43 -21.45
C VAL A 743 4.54 7.90 -22.61
N LEU A 744 4.59 7.21 -23.76
CA LEU A 744 3.81 7.56 -24.93
C LEU A 744 2.31 7.30 -24.74
N GLU A 745 1.93 6.20 -24.08
CA GLU A 745 0.52 5.88 -23.78
C GLU A 745 -0.11 6.91 -22.82
N ASN A 746 0.69 7.50 -21.95
CA ASN A 746 0.26 8.50 -20.98
C ASN A 746 0.19 9.95 -21.53
N VAL A 747 0.41 10.17 -22.83
CA VAL A 747 0.28 11.48 -23.48
C VAL A 747 -0.88 11.47 -24.48
N ALA A 748 -1.97 12.15 -24.14
CA ALA A 748 -3.08 12.37 -25.06
C ALA A 748 -2.76 13.52 -26.02
N TYR A 749 -2.77 13.25 -27.33
CA TYR A 749 -2.44 14.22 -28.37
C TYR A 749 -3.65 14.55 -29.27
N ALA A 750 -3.88 15.84 -29.52
CA ALA A 750 -4.88 16.32 -30.47
C ALA A 750 -4.31 17.43 -31.37
N ARG A 751 -4.66 17.41 -32.65
CA ARG A 751 -4.29 18.48 -33.60
C ARG A 751 -5.46 19.41 -33.87
N ALA A 752 -5.30 20.69 -33.55
CA ALA A 752 -6.27 21.73 -33.86
C ALA A 752 -6.02 22.31 -35.26
N TYR A 753 -7.08 22.50 -36.04
CA TYR A 753 -7.01 22.99 -37.43
C TYR A 753 -7.60 24.38 -37.64
N ASN A 754 -8.42 24.86 -36.70
CA ASN A 754 -9.01 26.18 -36.67
C ASN A 754 -9.37 26.55 -35.23
N THR A 755 -9.64 27.83 -34.98
CA THR A 755 -9.90 28.41 -33.66
C THR A 755 -11.12 27.81 -32.96
N ASP A 756 -12.19 27.49 -33.69
CA ASP A 756 -13.39 26.83 -33.14
C ASP A 756 -13.11 25.37 -32.73
N HIS A 757 -12.33 24.64 -33.53
CA HIS A 757 -11.90 23.28 -33.20
C HIS A 757 -11.01 23.28 -31.96
N GLN A 758 -10.08 24.24 -31.85
CA GLN A 758 -9.23 24.40 -30.67
C GLN A 758 -10.07 24.59 -29.39
N SER A 759 -11.14 25.39 -29.43
CA SER A 759 -12.07 25.56 -28.31
C SER A 759 -12.86 24.29 -27.99
N ARG A 760 -13.30 23.53 -29.01
CA ARG A 760 -14.03 22.26 -28.81
C ARG A 760 -13.17 21.18 -28.15
N LEU A 761 -11.87 21.11 -28.50
CA LEU A 761 -10.94 20.16 -27.88
C LEU A 761 -10.81 20.36 -26.37
N LEU A 762 -11.05 21.58 -25.84
CA LEU A 762 -11.08 21.80 -24.39
C LEU A 762 -12.29 21.15 -23.70
N LEU A 763 -13.42 21.04 -24.39
CA LEU A 763 -14.60 20.34 -23.87
C LEU A 763 -14.36 18.83 -23.83
N GLU A 764 -13.74 18.28 -24.87
CA GLU A 764 -13.33 16.87 -24.91
C GLU A 764 -12.26 16.59 -23.83
N ALA A 765 -11.33 17.52 -23.63
CA ALA A 765 -10.33 17.45 -22.56
C ALA A 765 -10.97 17.38 -21.18
N ALA A 766 -11.99 18.20 -20.90
CA ALA A 766 -12.72 18.15 -19.63
C ALA A 766 -13.32 16.75 -19.36
N SER A 767 -13.88 16.11 -20.39
CA SER A 767 -14.41 14.75 -20.27
C SER A 767 -13.31 13.73 -19.97
N MET A 768 -12.14 13.84 -20.61
CA MET A 768 -11.01 12.94 -20.35
C MET A 768 -10.43 13.13 -18.95
N MET A 769 -10.39 14.37 -18.45
CA MET A 769 -9.86 14.70 -17.12
C MET A 769 -10.75 14.23 -15.96
N VAL A 770 -12.04 13.93 -16.22
CA VAL A 770 -12.92 13.27 -15.24
C VAL A 770 -12.67 11.77 -15.17
N GLU A 771 -12.27 11.14 -16.29
CA GLU A 771 -12.04 9.70 -16.35
C GLU A 771 -10.66 9.27 -15.86
N ALA A 772 -9.65 10.14 -16.01
CA ALA A 772 -8.29 9.86 -15.59
C ALA A 772 -7.59 11.13 -15.09
N ARG A 773 -6.64 10.96 -14.16
CA ARG A 773 -5.84 12.06 -13.62
C ARG A 773 -4.80 12.58 -14.62
N PHE A 774 -4.93 13.84 -15.00
CA PHE A 774 -3.90 14.59 -15.73
C PHE A 774 -3.13 15.50 -14.77
N ALA A 775 -1.85 15.72 -15.03
CA ALA A 775 -1.02 16.68 -14.28
C ALA A 775 -0.69 17.93 -15.12
N LEU A 776 -0.70 17.81 -16.45
CA LEU A 776 -0.23 18.84 -17.37
C LEU A 776 -1.13 18.92 -18.60
N MET A 777 -1.45 20.14 -19.02
CA MET A 777 -2.05 20.44 -20.31
C MET A 777 -1.20 21.45 -21.08
N ILE A 778 -0.82 21.10 -22.31
CA ILE A 778 -0.06 21.96 -23.22
C ILE A 778 -0.94 22.39 -24.39
N VAL A 779 -0.87 23.68 -24.74
CA VAL A 779 -1.39 24.22 -26.00
C VAL A 779 -0.26 24.87 -26.78
N ASP A 780 0.18 24.21 -27.86
CA ASP A 780 1.31 24.61 -28.68
C ASP A 780 0.88 24.90 -30.14
N SER A 781 0.62 26.14 -30.57
CA SER A 781 0.55 27.37 -29.76
C SER A 781 -0.88 27.87 -29.60
N ALA A 782 -1.14 28.58 -28.50
CA ALA A 782 -2.45 29.17 -28.22
C ALA A 782 -2.83 30.25 -29.24
N THR A 783 -1.86 30.83 -29.96
CA THR A 783 -2.08 31.99 -30.83
C THR A 783 -1.93 31.72 -32.32
N ALA A 784 -1.39 30.58 -32.76
CA ALA A 784 -1.10 30.32 -34.17
C ALA A 784 -2.35 30.49 -35.06
N LEU A 785 -3.43 29.79 -34.74
CA LEU A 785 -4.67 29.78 -35.53
C LEU A 785 -5.38 31.14 -35.54
N TYR A 786 -5.27 31.90 -34.43
CA TYR A 786 -5.84 33.25 -34.35
C TYR A 786 -5.19 34.27 -35.29
N ARG A 787 -4.01 33.97 -35.85
CA ARG A 787 -3.35 34.83 -36.84
C ARG A 787 -3.92 34.64 -38.24
N THR A 788 -4.40 33.44 -38.56
CA THR A 788 -4.89 33.08 -39.89
C THR A 788 -6.39 33.22 -39.98
N ASP A 789 -7.11 32.79 -38.94
CA ASP A 789 -8.57 32.71 -38.96
C ASP A 789 -9.24 34.09 -38.83
N PHE A 790 -8.52 35.06 -38.25
CA PHE A 790 -9.01 36.41 -38.05
C PHE A 790 -8.03 37.41 -38.68
N SER A 791 -8.46 38.02 -39.78
CA SER A 791 -7.60 38.83 -40.64
C SER A 791 -7.98 40.31 -40.64
N GLY A 792 -6.98 41.18 -40.59
CA GLY A 792 -7.18 42.63 -40.65
C GLY A 792 -7.69 43.27 -39.35
N ARG A 793 -7.83 44.60 -39.36
CA ARG A 793 -8.23 45.39 -38.17
C ARG A 793 -9.72 45.26 -37.83
N GLY A 794 -10.58 44.98 -38.81
CA GLY A 794 -12.04 44.89 -38.61
C GLY A 794 -12.47 43.71 -37.74
N GLU A 795 -11.73 42.61 -37.75
CA GLU A 795 -12.03 41.39 -36.98
C GLU A 795 -11.28 41.33 -35.64
N LEU A 796 -10.50 42.37 -35.31
CA LEU A 796 -9.69 42.40 -34.09
C LEU A 796 -10.54 42.23 -32.83
N SER A 797 -11.71 42.87 -32.77
CA SER A 797 -12.62 42.78 -31.62
C SER A 797 -13.14 41.35 -31.45
N ALA A 798 -13.64 40.73 -32.53
CA ALA A 798 -14.13 39.35 -32.52
C ALA A 798 -13.02 38.37 -32.12
N ARG A 799 -11.81 38.53 -32.67
CA ARG A 799 -10.62 37.75 -32.33
C ARG A 799 -10.29 37.84 -30.84
N GLN A 800 -10.26 39.05 -30.30
CA GLN A 800 -9.93 39.31 -28.89
C GLN A 800 -11.00 38.72 -27.96
N MET A 801 -12.29 38.84 -28.31
CA MET A 801 -13.36 38.21 -27.55
C MET A 801 -13.29 36.67 -27.58
N HIS A 802 -12.98 36.08 -28.74
CA HIS A 802 -12.84 34.63 -28.87
C HIS A 802 -11.62 34.12 -28.06
N LEU A 803 -10.47 34.80 -28.17
CA LEU A 803 -9.28 34.49 -27.39
C LEU A 803 -9.54 34.59 -25.88
N ALA A 804 -10.25 35.62 -25.43
CA ALA A 804 -10.61 35.78 -24.02
C ALA A 804 -11.45 34.61 -23.51
N LYS A 805 -12.42 34.13 -24.30
CA LYS A 805 -13.22 32.96 -23.95
C LYS A 805 -12.35 31.70 -23.88
N PHE A 806 -11.46 31.51 -24.85
CA PHE A 806 -10.54 30.38 -24.87
C PHE A 806 -9.62 30.35 -23.64
N LEU A 807 -8.95 31.46 -23.32
CA LEU A 807 -8.08 31.56 -22.14
C LEU A 807 -8.85 31.38 -20.83
N ARG A 808 -10.09 31.88 -20.76
CA ARG A 808 -10.95 31.64 -19.59
C ARG A 808 -11.31 30.16 -19.44
N SER A 809 -11.56 29.44 -20.53
CA SER A 809 -11.78 27.99 -20.48
C SER A 809 -10.54 27.23 -20.01
N LEU A 810 -9.34 27.65 -20.43
CA LEU A 810 -8.09 27.08 -19.93
C LEU A 810 -7.93 27.29 -18.41
N GLN A 811 -8.20 28.51 -17.93
CA GLN A 811 -8.10 28.81 -16.50
C GLN A 811 -9.13 27.99 -15.70
N LYS A 812 -10.35 27.85 -16.22
CA LYS A 812 -11.37 26.98 -15.61
C LYS A 812 -10.87 25.53 -15.48
N LEU A 813 -10.25 24.97 -16.51
CA LEU A 813 -9.69 23.61 -16.42
C LEU A 813 -8.56 23.52 -15.40
N ALA A 814 -7.72 24.55 -15.28
CA ALA A 814 -6.69 24.63 -14.25
C ALA A 814 -7.29 24.66 -12.83
N ASP A 815 -8.31 25.48 -12.61
CA ASP A 815 -8.99 25.62 -11.32
C ASP A 815 -9.81 24.38 -10.95
N GLU A 816 -10.42 23.73 -11.95
CA GLU A 816 -11.29 22.57 -11.80
C GLU A 816 -10.49 21.30 -11.52
N PHE A 817 -9.48 21.00 -12.35
CA PHE A 817 -8.74 19.74 -12.27
C PHE A 817 -7.39 19.87 -11.55
N GLY A 818 -6.99 21.08 -11.16
CA GLY A 818 -5.69 21.32 -10.52
C GLY A 818 -4.50 21.00 -11.44
N VAL A 819 -4.68 21.06 -12.77
CA VAL A 819 -3.65 20.79 -13.77
C VAL A 819 -2.75 21.99 -14.00
N ALA A 820 -1.47 21.77 -14.31
CA ALA A 820 -0.61 22.84 -14.86
C ALA A 820 -0.99 23.11 -16.31
N VAL A 821 -1.29 24.36 -16.66
CA VAL A 821 -1.58 24.74 -18.04
C VAL A 821 -0.41 25.52 -18.61
N VAL A 822 0.21 24.99 -19.66
CA VAL A 822 1.34 25.62 -20.34
C VAL A 822 0.94 25.97 -21.77
N ILE A 823 0.96 27.26 -22.09
CA ILE A 823 0.66 27.74 -23.43
C ILE A 823 1.91 28.31 -24.08
N THR A 824 2.11 28.04 -25.36
CA THR A 824 3.13 28.74 -26.14
C THR A 824 2.52 29.90 -26.91
N ASN A 825 3.29 30.96 -27.06
CA ASN A 825 2.91 32.16 -27.81
C ASN A 825 4.03 32.59 -28.76
N GLN A 826 3.62 33.15 -29.89
CA GLN A 826 4.51 33.71 -30.90
C GLN A 826 4.73 35.21 -30.63
N VAL A 827 5.77 35.77 -31.24
CA VAL A 827 6.09 37.20 -31.17
C VAL A 827 5.91 37.87 -32.53
N VAL A 828 5.67 39.17 -32.50
CA VAL A 828 5.65 40.07 -33.67
C VAL A 828 6.63 41.21 -33.46
N ALA A 829 7.25 41.67 -34.54
CA ALA A 829 8.07 42.88 -34.52
C ALA A 829 7.17 44.11 -34.49
N GLN A 830 7.46 45.06 -33.61
CA GLN A 830 6.83 46.38 -33.61
C GLN A 830 7.62 47.29 -34.54
N VAL A 831 6.95 47.83 -35.56
CA VAL A 831 7.53 48.74 -36.56
C VAL A 831 7.00 50.16 -36.32
N ASP A 832 7.21 50.70 -35.12
CA ASP A 832 6.88 52.10 -34.83
C ASP A 832 8.07 53.00 -35.14
N GLY A 833 7.83 54.05 -35.94
CA GLY A 833 8.86 54.91 -36.54
C GLY A 833 9.69 55.78 -35.57
N SER A 834 9.49 55.65 -34.25
CA SER A 834 10.16 56.46 -33.22
C SER A 834 11.40 55.82 -32.60
N ALA A 835 11.73 54.56 -32.92
CA ALA A 835 12.81 53.80 -32.27
C ALA A 835 13.87 53.25 -33.26
N ILE A 836 14.30 54.05 -34.24
CA ILE A 836 15.28 53.66 -35.27
C ILE A 836 16.64 53.20 -34.68
N PHE A 837 16.98 53.64 -33.45
CA PHE A 837 18.27 53.35 -32.81
C PHE A 837 18.26 52.20 -31.76
N ALA A 838 17.10 51.60 -31.44
CA ALA A 838 16.98 50.61 -30.35
C ALA A 838 16.84 49.15 -30.82
N GLY A 839 16.95 48.89 -32.13
CA GLY A 839 16.70 47.57 -32.72
C GLY A 839 15.21 47.18 -32.74
N PRO A 840 14.85 46.08 -33.44
CA PRO A 840 13.47 45.63 -33.53
C PRO A 840 12.96 45.18 -32.15
N GLN A 841 11.95 45.87 -31.60
CA GLN A 841 11.29 45.42 -30.38
C GLN A 841 10.30 44.30 -30.70
N ILE A 842 10.49 43.15 -30.06
CA ILE A 842 9.59 42.00 -30.16
C ILE A 842 8.53 42.07 -29.06
N LYS A 843 7.26 41.87 -29.43
CA LYS A 843 6.15 41.78 -28.48
C LYS A 843 5.38 40.47 -28.66
N PRO A 844 4.95 39.82 -27.57
CA PRO A 844 4.09 38.64 -27.64
C PRO A 844 2.71 39.00 -28.23
N ILE A 845 2.12 38.06 -28.95
CA ILE A 845 0.80 38.22 -29.59
C ILE A 845 -0.31 38.09 -28.54
N GLY A 846 -1.51 38.61 -28.83
CA GLY A 846 -2.68 38.50 -27.95
C GLY A 846 -2.91 39.73 -27.08
N GLY A 847 -1.93 40.63 -26.96
CA GLY A 847 -2.08 41.93 -26.30
C GLY A 847 -2.44 41.79 -24.81
N ASN A 848 -3.23 42.76 -24.31
CA ASN A 848 -3.57 42.83 -22.89
C ASN A 848 -4.41 41.63 -22.41
N ILE A 849 -5.21 41.02 -23.30
CA ILE A 849 -6.03 39.87 -22.92
C ILE A 849 -5.14 38.69 -22.50
N MET A 850 -4.10 38.39 -23.29
CA MET A 850 -3.12 37.35 -22.92
C MET A 850 -2.35 37.72 -21.66
N ALA A 851 -1.92 38.99 -21.57
CA ALA A 851 -1.11 39.47 -20.45
C ALA A 851 -1.84 39.42 -19.09
N HIS A 852 -3.16 39.62 -19.08
CA HIS A 852 -3.96 39.55 -17.85
C HIS A 852 -4.45 38.15 -17.51
N ALA A 853 -4.65 37.28 -18.51
CA ALA A 853 -5.16 35.94 -18.29
C ALA A 853 -4.07 34.94 -17.84
N THR A 854 -2.80 35.25 -18.08
CA THR A 854 -1.67 34.37 -17.75
C THR A 854 -1.05 34.77 -16.42
N THR A 855 -0.83 33.80 -15.54
CA THR A 855 -0.31 34.05 -14.18
C THR A 855 1.20 34.27 -14.21
N THR A 856 1.92 33.39 -14.89
CA THR A 856 3.38 33.43 -15.01
C THR A 856 3.78 33.52 -16.48
N ARG A 857 4.66 34.45 -16.82
CA ARG A 857 5.08 34.72 -18.20
C ARG A 857 6.59 34.57 -18.34
N LEU A 858 7.01 33.63 -19.17
CA LEU A 858 8.40 33.28 -19.41
C LEU A 858 8.81 33.65 -20.85
N ALA A 859 9.84 34.49 -20.96
CA ALA A 859 10.43 34.86 -22.25
C ALA A 859 11.62 33.96 -22.58
N LEU A 860 11.56 33.25 -23.71
CA LEU A 860 12.65 32.42 -24.22
C LEU A 860 13.36 33.13 -25.38
N ARG A 861 14.67 33.29 -25.28
CA ARG A 861 15.53 33.81 -26.35
C ARG A 861 16.74 32.92 -26.61
N LYS A 862 17.34 33.05 -27.79
CA LYS A 862 18.57 32.33 -28.14
C LYS A 862 19.76 32.92 -27.40
N GLY A 863 20.57 32.04 -26.80
CA GLY A 863 21.90 32.35 -26.28
C GLY A 863 22.98 32.10 -27.32
N ARG A 864 24.20 31.82 -26.87
CA ARG A 864 25.30 31.42 -27.77
C ARG A 864 25.18 29.93 -28.11
N ALA A 865 25.38 29.56 -29.38
CA ALA A 865 25.30 28.16 -29.84
C ALA A 865 23.99 27.43 -29.42
N GLU A 866 24.09 26.34 -28.68
CA GLU A 866 22.94 25.56 -28.19
C GLU A 866 22.33 26.10 -26.90
N GLU A 867 22.89 27.17 -26.33
CA GLU A 867 22.34 27.84 -25.16
C GLU A 867 21.06 28.60 -25.49
N ARG A 868 20.17 28.64 -24.52
CA ARG A 868 18.96 29.45 -24.51
C ARG A 868 18.83 30.11 -23.15
N ILE A 869 18.12 31.22 -23.12
CA ILE A 869 17.91 32.04 -21.93
C ILE A 869 16.41 32.14 -21.70
N CYS A 870 15.97 31.80 -20.49
CA CYS A 870 14.61 32.01 -20.01
C CYS A 870 14.62 33.19 -19.04
N LYS A 871 13.73 34.15 -19.23
CA LYS A 871 13.51 35.26 -18.28
C LYS A 871 12.09 35.19 -17.71
N VAL A 872 11.94 35.31 -16.40
CA VAL A 872 10.65 35.59 -15.75
C VAL A 872 10.31 37.05 -16.00
N ILE A 873 9.22 37.30 -16.73
CA ILE A 873 8.80 38.65 -17.13
C ILE A 873 7.72 39.19 -16.20
N SER A 874 6.82 38.31 -15.78
CA SER A 874 5.72 38.65 -14.88
C SER A 874 5.30 37.40 -14.13
N SER A 875 5.15 37.52 -12.83
CA SER A 875 4.61 36.51 -11.92
C SER A 875 4.10 37.23 -10.67
N PRO A 876 3.04 36.74 -10.01
CA PRO A 876 2.56 37.32 -8.77
C PRO A 876 3.51 37.13 -7.58
N CYS A 877 4.35 36.09 -7.60
CA CYS A 877 5.23 35.71 -6.50
C CYS A 877 6.73 35.72 -6.85
N LEU A 878 7.09 35.47 -8.11
CA LEU A 878 8.48 35.35 -8.53
C LEU A 878 9.08 36.71 -8.89
N ALA A 879 10.32 36.94 -8.46
CA ALA A 879 11.10 38.09 -8.89
C ALA A 879 11.55 37.96 -10.36
N GLU A 880 11.81 39.09 -11.03
CA GLU A 880 12.44 39.06 -12.36
C GLU A 880 13.84 38.42 -12.27
N ALA A 881 14.00 37.26 -12.90
CA ALA A 881 15.26 36.53 -12.95
C ALA A 881 15.48 35.91 -14.34
N GLU A 882 16.74 35.65 -14.69
CA GLU A 882 17.13 34.95 -15.91
C GLU A 882 17.85 33.65 -15.57
N ALA A 883 17.48 32.56 -16.25
CA ALA A 883 18.17 31.28 -16.19
C ALA A 883 18.68 30.90 -17.58
N ARG A 884 19.83 30.24 -17.62
CA ARG A 884 20.43 29.72 -18.84
C ARG A 884 20.35 28.21 -18.86
N PHE A 885 20.03 27.67 -20.03
CA PHE A 885 19.87 26.24 -20.24
C PHE A 885 20.31 25.87 -21.65
N GLN A 886 20.47 24.57 -21.89
CA GLN A 886 20.84 24.00 -23.19
C GLN A 886 19.75 23.06 -23.68
N ILE A 887 19.57 23.00 -25.00
CA ILE A 887 18.74 21.98 -25.65
C ILE A 887 19.70 20.87 -26.15
N SER A 888 19.56 19.66 -25.64
CA SER A 888 20.37 18.50 -26.04
C SER A 888 19.49 17.36 -26.58
N ALA A 889 20.10 16.24 -27.01
CA ALA A 889 19.34 15.05 -27.42
C ALA A 889 18.49 14.46 -26.26
N GLU A 890 18.77 14.82 -25.01
CA GLU A 890 18.05 14.33 -23.82
C GLU A 890 17.04 15.36 -23.27
N GLY A 891 16.73 16.40 -24.04
CA GLY A 891 15.74 17.44 -23.69
C GLY A 891 16.36 18.73 -23.16
N PHE A 892 15.64 19.40 -22.26
CA PHE A 892 16.05 20.64 -21.60
C PHE A 892 17.05 20.37 -20.46
N GLN A 893 18.26 20.93 -20.49
CA GLN A 893 19.33 20.64 -19.51
C GLN A 893 20.02 21.91 -18.97
N THR A 894 20.59 21.80 -17.78
CA THR A 894 21.46 22.83 -17.18
C THR A 894 22.82 22.88 -17.89
N LEU A 895 23.41 24.07 -18.00
CA LEU A 895 24.77 24.24 -18.52
C LEU A 895 25.78 23.66 -17.52
N ILE A 896 26.54 22.64 -17.94
CA ILE A 896 27.68 22.15 -17.15
C ILE A 896 28.84 23.13 -17.37
N SER A 897 29.22 23.87 -16.33
CA SER A 897 30.44 24.68 -16.36
C SER A 897 31.66 23.75 -16.33
N ALA A 898 32.72 24.08 -17.10
CA ALA A 898 33.94 23.28 -17.19
C ALA A 898 34.74 23.16 -15.87
N THR A 899 34.23 23.70 -14.77
CA THR A 899 34.82 23.65 -13.42
C THR A 899 34.20 22.60 -12.49
N ASP A 900 33.09 21.95 -12.88
CA ASP A 900 32.40 20.91 -12.07
C ASP A 900 32.73 19.48 -12.51
N SER A 901 33.92 19.24 -13.06
CA SER A 901 34.35 17.90 -13.53
C SER A 901 34.83 16.95 -12.42
N SER A 902 34.61 17.26 -11.13
CA SER A 902 34.99 16.36 -10.02
C SER A 902 33.85 15.55 -9.41
N PHE A 903 32.60 15.69 -9.86
CA PHE A 903 31.51 14.85 -9.37
C PHE A 903 30.53 14.56 -10.51
N VAL A 904 30.71 13.41 -11.16
CA VAL A 904 29.74 12.54 -11.86
C VAL A 904 30.51 11.81 -12.98
N ALA A 905 31.04 10.64 -12.64
CA ALA A 905 31.48 9.64 -13.59
C ALA A 905 31.19 8.26 -13.03
N MET A 906 29.95 7.80 -13.15
CA MET A 906 29.61 6.37 -13.13
C MET A 906 28.40 6.12 -14.04
N HIS A 907 28.67 6.03 -15.35
CA HIS A 907 27.91 5.16 -16.23
C HIS A 907 28.87 4.09 -16.78
N PRO A 908 28.47 2.81 -16.79
CA PRO A 908 29.27 1.75 -17.42
C PRO A 908 29.16 1.84 -18.95
N PRO A 909 30.21 1.47 -19.71
CA PRO A 909 30.19 1.54 -21.17
C PRO A 909 29.33 0.42 -21.77
N SER A 910 28.51 0.81 -22.73
CA SER A 910 27.74 -0.07 -23.62
C SER A 910 28.68 -0.89 -24.52
N PHE A 911 28.59 -2.22 -24.44
CA PHE A 911 29.21 -3.15 -25.38
C PHE A 911 28.53 -3.06 -26.75
N ALA A 912 29.25 -2.53 -27.75
CA ALA A 912 28.96 -2.76 -29.15
C ALA A 912 29.64 -4.05 -29.61
N ALA A 913 28.88 -4.89 -30.29
CA ALA A 913 29.33 -6.15 -30.87
C ALA A 913 30.32 -5.93 -32.03
N SER A 914 31.42 -6.67 -32.02
CA SER A 914 32.14 -7.06 -33.24
C SER A 914 32.87 -8.38 -33.03
N SER A 915 32.46 -9.35 -33.84
CA SER A 915 32.93 -10.73 -33.95
C SER A 915 34.39 -10.83 -34.45
N PHE A 916 35.11 -11.87 -33.97
CA PHE A 916 36.01 -12.81 -34.68
C PHE A 916 37.30 -13.22 -33.90
N VAL A 917 37.29 -14.51 -33.48
CA VAL A 917 38.32 -15.57 -33.68
C VAL A 917 39.39 -15.91 -32.62
N ALA A 918 39.42 -17.24 -32.37
CA ALA A 918 40.51 -18.18 -32.02
C ALA A 918 40.84 -18.47 -30.54
N ALA A 919 40.41 -19.64 -30.03
CA ALA A 919 41.15 -20.93 -30.07
C ALA A 919 40.90 -21.85 -28.85
N SER A 920 40.67 -23.14 -29.13
CA SER A 920 40.94 -24.35 -28.30
C SER A 920 40.02 -24.59 -27.08
N SER A 921 39.38 -25.73 -26.83
CA SER A 921 39.80 -27.14 -27.00
C SER A 921 38.59 -28.11 -26.93
N PHE A 922 38.72 -29.23 -27.68
CA PHE A 922 38.26 -30.61 -27.40
C PHE A 922 36.79 -30.89 -27.01
N VAL A 923 36.04 -31.52 -27.93
CA VAL A 923 35.47 -32.88 -27.76
C VAL A 923 35.30 -33.51 -29.16
N ALA A 924 35.74 -34.75 -29.30
CA ALA A 924 35.67 -35.57 -30.50
C ALA A 924 34.31 -36.27 -30.66
N THR A 925 33.81 -36.42 -31.89
CA THR A 925 33.38 -37.72 -32.46
C THR A 925 32.86 -37.60 -33.91
N HIS A 926 33.49 -38.41 -34.78
CA HIS A 926 32.92 -39.19 -35.90
C HIS A 926 32.48 -38.54 -37.25
N LEU A 927 33.36 -38.81 -38.24
CA LEU A 927 33.09 -39.45 -39.56
C LEU A 927 32.62 -38.56 -40.77
N PRO A 928 32.95 -38.98 -42.02
CA PRO A 928 33.62 -38.09 -42.99
C PRO A 928 32.98 -38.06 -44.40
N LYS A 929 33.48 -37.18 -45.28
CA LYS A 929 34.02 -37.47 -46.64
C LYS A 929 33.75 -36.35 -47.67
N ARG A 930 34.81 -36.07 -48.44
CA ARG A 930 34.86 -35.75 -49.89
C ARG A 930 34.43 -34.33 -50.32
N LYS A 931 34.99 -33.69 -51.36
CA LYS A 931 36.18 -33.84 -52.24
C LYS A 931 36.04 -32.71 -53.31
N LEU A 932 37.15 -32.20 -53.85
CA LEU A 932 37.30 -31.36 -55.07
C LEU A 932 36.70 -29.94 -55.01
N GLY A 933 37.29 -28.89 -55.60
CA GLY A 933 38.45 -28.76 -56.46
C GLY A 933 38.28 -27.52 -57.35
N PHE A 934 39.37 -26.76 -57.52
CA PHE A 934 39.74 -25.92 -58.69
C PHE A 934 38.74 -24.88 -59.25
N PHE A 935 39.15 -23.61 -59.32
CA PHE A 935 39.66 -23.01 -60.57
C PHE A 935 40.42 -21.69 -60.37
N ARG A 936 41.54 -21.60 -61.09
CA ARG A 936 42.43 -20.44 -61.40
C ARG A 936 41.66 -19.45 -62.30
N THR A 937 41.92 -18.13 -62.31
CA THR A 937 42.96 -17.43 -63.10
C THR A 937 42.91 -15.92 -62.78
N LYS A 938 44.01 -15.28 -62.34
CA LYS A 938 45.06 -14.52 -63.07
C LYS A 938 44.76 -13.04 -63.45
N ASN A 939 45.69 -12.19 -62.99
CA ASN A 939 46.27 -10.95 -63.57
C ASN A 939 45.35 -9.71 -63.63
N SER A 940 45.80 -8.46 -63.39
CA SER A 940 47.12 -7.79 -63.49
C SER A 940 46.99 -6.40 -62.82
N SER A 941 47.91 -5.94 -61.95
CA SER A 941 48.97 -4.91 -62.18
C SER A 941 48.45 -3.54 -62.70
N LEU A 942 48.81 -2.33 -62.26
CA LEU A 942 50.04 -1.67 -61.73
C LEU A 942 49.60 -0.30 -61.16
N ALA A 943 50.07 0.12 -59.97
CA ALA A 943 51.15 1.09 -59.69
C ALA A 943 50.90 2.59 -60.01
N ALA A 944 51.06 3.39 -58.92
CA ALA A 944 51.78 4.68 -58.80
C ALA A 944 51.23 5.91 -59.58
N SER A 945 51.31 7.17 -59.14
CA SER A 945 51.97 7.84 -58.02
C SER A 945 51.46 9.29 -57.91
N SER A 946 51.29 9.77 -56.69
CA SER A 946 51.62 11.09 -56.13
C SER A 946 51.73 12.32 -57.04
N PHE A 947 50.98 13.39 -56.74
CA PHE A 947 51.51 14.76 -56.67
C PHE A 947 50.60 15.68 -55.82
N VAL A 948 51.26 16.54 -55.05
CA VAL A 948 50.75 17.51 -54.06
C VAL A 948 50.44 18.85 -54.73
N ALA A 949 49.36 19.53 -54.35
CA ALA A 949 49.29 21.00 -54.25
C ALA A 949 48.06 21.48 -53.48
N MET A 950 48.30 22.39 -52.53
CA MET A 950 47.35 23.09 -51.66
C MET A 950 46.58 24.22 -52.37
N HIS A 951 45.34 24.42 -51.90
CA HIS A 951 44.60 25.69 -51.69
C HIS A 951 44.10 26.51 -52.90
N PRO A 952 43.16 27.47 -52.68
CA PRO A 952 41.90 27.40 -51.92
C PRO A 952 40.73 28.09 -52.68
N LYS A 953 39.49 27.96 -52.18
CA LYS A 953 38.32 28.88 -52.27
C LYS A 953 37.02 28.07 -52.39
N GLN A 954 36.13 28.13 -51.40
CA GLN A 954 35.09 29.15 -51.17
C GLN A 954 33.78 28.77 -51.87
N ASP A 955 32.70 28.76 -51.06
CA ASP A 955 31.27 28.67 -51.40
C ASP A 955 30.82 27.27 -51.88
N TRP A 956 30.17 26.44 -51.05
CA TRP A 956 28.80 26.55 -50.51
C TRP A 956 28.59 25.47 -49.43
#